data_AF-A0A9E1S608-F1
#
_entry.id   AF-A0A9E1S608-F1
#
_cell.length_a   1.000
_cell.length_b   1.000
_cell.length_c   1.000
_cell.angle_alpha   90.00
_cell.angle_beta   90.00
_cell.angle_gamma   90.00
#
_symmetry.space_group_name_H-M   'P 1'
#
loop_
_entity.id
_entity.type
_entity.pdbx_description
1 polymer ?
#
loop_
_entity_poly.entity_id
_entity_poly.type
_entity_poly.pdbx_seq_one_letter_code
_entity_poly.pdbx_strand_id
1 'polypeptide(L)'
;MHWQTLFRIKRKAPVIMNHWLVVVCLAVSAPASSWPELIPDNSDDSPNRVLAAQESVQSTAPQTFYQNEVDDGLQSACLACHRKGAVASQSGARLVLSTDALANHQAFTGFLALDDTGGDWVLAKVAGQKGHGGGAVLTPSSPTYLALQQYLTMLDALTESEQSDDAFWEGTAAEPRDITLRRVALLLAGQIPSAASLSNAIESEAGLREEITAAMSGPGFRDFVVRGANDRLLVDGLLNGLDFSIDPRGRYPALAELMMTLPEERPEEYEDYHDKPYLTRWDAEMAFRWAVTREPLQLIAYVVMNDLSYQQVVTAGHTMVNAFSDVAYRSDTGFSHDFSDASGFYDRSEYSDFKPGYNDGHIPHDREFRTREEGYVTDFSEYQEWPHAGVLSTQAWLARYPSTDTNRNRARARWTYYHFLGVDIEKSAPRTTDPVALADTNNPTMNNSACTICHQRLDPVAGAYQSFGDFGHYLDQYGGQDSLPDAYKRPEEYGGERGSTGYFEGDTWYRDMRKPGFDGTVAGGQNDSLQWLGQQIASDPRFAAATVRFWWPAIYGTDPLIAPENNNAPDYGQHLRAFTAQEALIGSLAARFEASQFNAKSLFADMVMSNWYRHSIATDVELVTARGTELETVGRGRLLGPEELDRKNIAVFGRTWQQNSHQAHHFSMQTALTGFRAEFSAFYGGIDGATVTERNREITPLMSNLTEAMASELACQIVIEDFNRPLKQRHFFTEVSRTTVPGKLADAQGLLPGRAQSGTGMQNHEVELAVAMVGGPAVFRLQDMTRSSYQSTDGERTNADLVVKEIQVRQGSRVIKQILGSQLQAQRGFAADQWTDSSGKKWFRGDVRNGRDWVMHEGAWVEFELDLPAGEYTLFLKLGTMLQANNVNDAMRYTVSLNAIQNSMRTPSAQAVEKQIRALLMAATHREASRAEIDALMASLLSSAADAVQHGGWFNSHNHSCATWQIWPDEDLSDEARFARYSDPEGMLRGWGTLVHGVLTSYGYLHD
;
A
#
# COMPACT_ATOMS: atom_id res chain seq x y z
N MET A 1 -17.16 27.12 -34.29
CA MET A 1 -17.89 28.23 -34.99
C MET A 1 -19.27 27.71 -35.36
N HIS A 2 -20.28 28.04 -34.55
CA HIS A 2 -21.73 27.90 -34.78
C HIS A 2 -22.32 26.61 -35.43
N TRP A 3 -23.12 25.91 -34.60
CA TRP A 3 -24.48 25.40 -34.86
C TRP A 3 -24.68 24.01 -35.52
N GLN A 4 -25.36 23.15 -34.76
CA GLN A 4 -26.69 22.54 -35.06
C GLN A 4 -26.84 21.04 -35.41
N THR A 5 -27.24 20.29 -34.39
CA THR A 5 -28.53 19.57 -34.22
C THR A 5 -28.95 18.35 -35.07
N LEU A 6 -29.25 17.27 -34.31
CA LEU A 6 -30.50 16.48 -34.26
C LEU A 6 -30.90 15.59 -35.46
N PHE A 7 -30.94 14.25 -35.28
CA PHE A 7 -32.18 13.47 -35.03
C PHE A 7 -31.95 11.94 -35.06
N ARG A 8 -31.83 11.33 -33.87
CA ARG A 8 -32.74 10.31 -33.29
C ARG A 8 -33.61 9.47 -34.27
N ILE A 9 -33.48 8.13 -34.25
CA ILE A 9 -34.50 7.16 -33.76
C ILE A 9 -34.27 5.72 -34.27
N LYS A 10 -33.96 4.83 -33.31
CA LYS A 10 -34.47 3.47 -33.01
C LYS A 10 -34.94 2.53 -34.14
N ARG A 11 -34.41 1.30 -34.14
CA ARG A 11 -35.12 0.02 -33.79
C ARG A 11 -34.14 -1.16 -33.87
N LYS A 12 -33.92 -1.86 -32.75
CA LYS A 12 -34.43 -3.23 -32.46
C LYS A 12 -34.04 -4.30 -33.50
N ALA A 13 -33.02 -5.11 -33.18
CA ALA A 13 -33.07 -6.54 -32.81
C ALA A 13 -34.16 -7.43 -33.46
N PRO A 14 -34.08 -8.78 -33.41
CA PRO A 14 -32.96 -9.70 -33.07
C PRO A 14 -32.94 -10.94 -34.05
N VAL A 15 -32.42 -12.08 -33.57
CA VAL A 15 -32.83 -13.47 -33.89
C VAL A 15 -32.06 -14.14 -35.03
N ILE A 16 -31.55 -15.39 -34.99
CA ILE A 16 -31.42 -16.53 -34.04
C ILE A 16 -30.73 -17.66 -34.89
N MET A 17 -30.29 -18.76 -34.25
CA MET A 17 -30.14 -20.14 -34.79
C MET A 17 -28.88 -20.47 -35.60
N ASN A 18 -28.31 -21.67 -35.53
CA ASN A 18 -28.30 -22.76 -34.54
C ASN A 18 -27.42 -23.88 -35.11
N HIS A 19 -26.64 -24.52 -34.23
CA HIS A 19 -26.30 -25.96 -34.19
C HIS A 19 -25.37 -26.46 -35.32
N TRP A 20 -24.40 -27.35 -35.07
CA TRP A 20 -24.48 -28.75 -34.60
C TRP A 20 -23.18 -29.10 -33.81
N LEU A 21 -23.14 -29.73 -32.61
CA LEU A 21 -23.43 -31.14 -32.20
C LEU A 21 -22.62 -32.17 -33.02
N VAL A 22 -21.78 -33.08 -32.49
CA VAL A 22 -21.92 -34.14 -31.44
C VAL A 22 -20.50 -34.70 -31.17
N VAL A 23 -19.90 -34.72 -29.95
CA VAL A 23 -20.04 -35.65 -28.78
C VAL A 23 -19.36 -37.02 -29.08
N VAL A 24 -18.44 -37.57 -28.26
CA VAL A 24 -18.63 -38.42 -27.04
C VAL A 24 -17.22 -38.84 -26.54
N CYS A 25 -16.77 -38.55 -25.29
CA CYS A 25 -17.06 -39.17 -23.97
C CYS A 25 -16.10 -40.38 -23.67
N LEU A 26 -15.56 -40.69 -22.48
CA LEU A 26 -15.92 -40.61 -21.04
C LEU A 26 -14.64 -40.85 -20.19
N ALA A 27 -14.32 -40.10 -19.12
CA ALA A 27 -14.81 -40.13 -17.72
C ALA A 27 -14.00 -41.02 -16.75
N VAL A 28 -13.67 -40.50 -15.55
CA VAL A 28 -14.26 -40.83 -14.22
C VAL A 28 -13.41 -40.26 -13.07
N SER A 29 -14.11 -39.65 -12.10
CA SER A 29 -13.75 -39.15 -10.75
C SER A 29 -13.33 -40.28 -9.77
N ALA A 30 -12.62 -40.09 -8.65
CA ALA A 30 -12.96 -39.42 -7.38
C ALA A 30 -11.86 -39.76 -6.31
N PRO A 31 -11.91 -39.24 -5.05
CA PRO A 31 -10.76 -39.01 -4.15
C PRO A 31 -10.65 -40.00 -2.95
N ALA A 32 -9.54 -39.92 -2.16
CA ALA A 32 -9.51 -39.83 -0.67
C ALA A 32 -8.18 -40.27 -0.02
N SER A 33 -7.83 -39.53 1.04
CA SER A 33 -6.97 -39.75 2.21
C SER A 33 -6.63 -41.19 2.67
N SER A 34 -5.42 -41.40 3.21
CA SER A 34 -5.11 -41.66 4.64
C SER A 34 -3.78 -42.41 4.86
N TRP A 35 -3.12 -42.10 5.97
CA TRP A 35 -1.88 -42.70 6.49
C TRP A 35 -2.04 -44.18 6.85
N PRO A 36 -0.93 -44.94 7.04
CA PRO A 36 -0.90 -45.79 8.23
C PRO A 36 0.44 -45.90 8.98
N GLU A 37 0.27 -46.24 10.26
CA GLU A 37 1.25 -46.57 11.31
C GLU A 37 2.04 -47.88 11.11
N LEU A 38 3.11 -47.93 11.89
CA LEU A 38 4.06 -49.00 12.24
C LEU A 38 3.46 -50.37 12.63
N ILE A 39 4.23 -51.46 12.38
CA ILE A 39 4.57 -52.57 13.31
C ILE A 39 5.61 -53.52 12.62
N PRO A 40 6.47 -54.26 13.36
CA PRO A 40 7.87 -54.45 12.98
C PRO A 40 8.33 -55.92 12.72
N ASP A 41 9.52 -55.98 12.12
CA ASP A 41 10.66 -56.90 12.31
C ASP A 41 10.76 -58.32 11.71
N ASN A 42 12.00 -58.58 11.26
CA ASN A 42 12.73 -59.83 10.97
C ASN A 42 12.40 -60.69 9.74
N SER A 43 13.29 -60.68 8.76
CA SER A 43 14.33 -61.73 8.59
C SER A 43 15.16 -61.53 7.30
N ASP A 44 16.45 -61.83 7.44
CA ASP A 44 17.52 -61.77 6.44
C ASP A 44 17.21 -62.42 5.08
N ASP A 45 17.64 -61.76 4.00
CA ASP A 45 18.75 -62.15 3.12
C ASP A 45 18.43 -61.81 1.64
N SER A 46 19.11 -60.81 1.07
CA SER A 46 19.11 -60.51 -0.37
C SER A 46 20.25 -59.55 -0.76
N PRO A 47 21.03 -59.81 -1.83
CA PRO A 47 22.09 -58.92 -2.29
C PRO A 47 21.64 -57.92 -3.35
N ASN A 48 22.07 -56.67 -3.15
CA ASN A 48 22.37 -55.61 -4.13
C ASN A 48 21.33 -55.23 -5.20
N ARG A 49 20.51 -54.20 -4.89
CA ARG A 49 20.40 -52.98 -5.72
C ARG A 49 19.61 -51.88 -5.01
N VAL A 50 20.03 -50.64 -5.29
CA VAL A 50 19.41 -49.32 -5.04
C VAL A 50 19.83 -48.61 -3.74
N LEU A 51 20.10 -47.30 -3.92
CA LEU A 51 20.20 -46.19 -2.95
C LEU A 51 21.62 -45.72 -2.61
N ALA A 52 22.19 -44.93 -3.54
CA ALA A 52 23.08 -43.84 -3.16
C ALA A 52 22.22 -42.72 -2.57
N ALA A 53 21.95 -42.81 -1.27
CA ALA A 53 21.75 -41.63 -0.44
C ALA A 53 23.15 -41.06 -0.16
N GLN A 54 23.35 -39.77 -0.44
CA GLN A 54 24.56 -39.05 -0.07
C GLN A 54 24.68 -39.01 1.46
N GLU A 55 25.48 -39.93 2.02
CA GLU A 55 26.25 -39.64 3.22
C GLU A 55 27.32 -38.62 2.83
N SER A 56 27.16 -37.37 3.26
CA SER A 56 28.28 -36.42 3.27
C SER A 56 29.24 -36.85 4.38
N VAL A 57 30.33 -37.52 3.99
CA VAL A 57 31.48 -37.69 4.87
C VAL A 57 32.02 -36.28 5.14
N GLN A 58 31.74 -35.73 6.33
CA GLN A 58 32.48 -34.56 6.83
C GLN A 58 33.95 -34.93 6.90
N SER A 59 34.73 -34.50 5.90
CA SER A 59 36.17 -34.76 5.86
C SER A 59 36.86 -33.90 6.92
N THR A 60 37.73 -34.49 7.73
CA THR A 60 38.47 -33.78 8.80
C THR A 60 39.75 -33.10 8.32
N ALA A 61 40.09 -33.18 7.03
CA ALA A 61 41.30 -32.59 6.46
C ALA A 61 40.97 -31.29 5.69
N PRO A 62 41.58 -30.13 6.03
CA PRO A 62 41.29 -28.85 5.37
C PRO A 62 41.43 -28.90 3.85
N GLN A 63 42.38 -29.66 3.32
CA GLN A 63 42.58 -29.83 1.88
C GLN A 63 41.39 -30.51 1.20
N THR A 64 40.87 -31.61 1.76
CA THR A 64 39.74 -32.35 1.18
C THR A 64 38.45 -31.53 1.28
N PHE A 65 38.25 -30.82 2.39
CA PHE A 65 37.13 -29.89 2.54
C PHE A 65 37.18 -28.75 1.50
N TYR A 66 38.36 -28.15 1.29
CA TYR A 66 38.54 -27.12 0.27
C TYR A 66 38.16 -27.61 -1.12
N GLN A 67 38.62 -28.80 -1.50
CA GLN A 67 38.36 -29.37 -2.83
C GLN A 67 36.88 -29.65 -3.08
N ASN A 68 36.15 -30.10 -2.04
CA ASN A 68 34.75 -30.51 -2.19
C ASN A 68 33.76 -29.37 -2.02
N GLU A 69 34.05 -28.42 -1.12
CA GLU A 69 33.07 -27.43 -0.66
C GLU A 69 33.44 -25.97 -1.01
N VAL A 70 34.72 -25.69 -1.30
CA VAL A 70 35.20 -24.29 -1.47
C VAL A 70 35.65 -23.99 -2.90
N ASP A 71 36.37 -24.91 -3.57
CA ASP A 71 37.04 -24.60 -4.84
C ASP A 71 36.02 -24.22 -5.93
N ASP A 72 34.92 -24.95 -6.11
CA ASP A 72 33.89 -24.63 -7.11
C ASP A 72 33.35 -23.19 -6.96
N GLY A 73 33.13 -22.76 -5.71
CA GLY A 73 32.73 -21.40 -5.39
C GLY A 73 33.80 -20.35 -5.70
N LEU A 74 35.07 -20.67 -5.49
CA LEU A 74 36.20 -19.79 -5.85
C LEU A 74 36.48 -19.78 -7.36
N GLN A 75 36.31 -20.90 -8.05
CA GLN A 75 36.44 -21.01 -9.51
C GLN A 75 35.40 -20.11 -10.19
N SER A 76 34.16 -20.15 -9.71
CA SER A 76 33.08 -19.31 -10.22
C SER A 76 33.26 -17.83 -9.85
N ALA A 77 33.49 -17.52 -8.57
CA ALA A 77 33.46 -16.14 -8.09
C ALA A 77 34.77 -15.36 -8.26
N CYS A 78 35.91 -16.03 -8.13
CA CYS A 78 37.23 -15.40 -7.94
C CYS A 78 38.20 -15.63 -9.09
N LEU A 79 38.17 -16.78 -9.76
CA LEU A 79 39.16 -17.16 -10.78
C LEU A 79 39.25 -16.16 -11.93
N ALA A 80 38.12 -15.63 -12.38
CA ALA A 80 38.03 -14.70 -13.50
C ALA A 80 38.95 -13.48 -13.32
N CYS A 81 39.17 -13.06 -12.07
CA CYS A 81 40.04 -11.94 -11.71
C CYS A 81 41.40 -12.40 -11.17
N HIS A 82 41.46 -13.51 -10.43
CA HIS A 82 42.65 -13.96 -9.71
C HIS A 82 43.56 -14.91 -10.50
N ARG A 83 43.23 -15.32 -11.72
CA ARG A 83 44.15 -16.14 -12.53
C ARG A 83 45.40 -15.37 -12.97
N LYS A 84 46.50 -16.09 -13.24
CA LYS A 84 47.75 -15.49 -13.74
C LYS A 84 47.49 -14.67 -15.01
N GLY A 85 47.86 -13.40 -14.99
CA GLY A 85 47.66 -12.47 -16.11
C GLY A 85 46.25 -11.89 -16.21
N ALA A 86 45.34 -12.19 -15.28
CA ALA A 86 44.06 -11.50 -15.15
C ALA A 86 44.16 -10.27 -14.24
N VAL A 87 43.08 -9.49 -14.19
CA VAL A 87 43.05 -8.13 -13.64
C VAL A 87 43.58 -8.05 -12.21
N ALA A 88 43.17 -8.94 -11.29
CA ALA A 88 43.65 -8.88 -9.92
C ALA A 88 45.17 -9.11 -9.85
N SER A 89 45.69 -10.10 -10.59
CA SER A 89 47.14 -10.37 -10.63
C SER A 89 47.95 -9.24 -11.26
N GLN A 90 47.41 -8.57 -12.29
CA GLN A 90 48.06 -7.41 -12.93
C GLN A 90 48.02 -6.16 -12.03
N SER A 91 46.99 -6.04 -11.19
CA SER A 91 46.84 -4.99 -10.18
C SER A 91 47.58 -5.30 -8.86
N GLY A 92 48.46 -6.31 -8.84
CA GLY A 92 49.31 -6.62 -7.70
C GLY A 92 48.68 -7.50 -6.61
N ALA A 93 47.54 -8.15 -6.87
CA ALA A 93 46.98 -9.13 -5.94
C ALA A 93 47.95 -10.30 -5.76
N ARG A 94 48.22 -10.64 -4.49
CA ARG A 94 49.17 -11.70 -4.12
C ARG A 94 48.59 -13.12 -4.25
N LEU A 95 47.26 -13.25 -4.13
CA LEU A 95 46.56 -14.52 -4.33
C LEU A 95 46.33 -14.74 -5.82
N VAL A 96 46.95 -15.78 -6.39
CA VAL A 96 46.80 -16.19 -7.79
C VAL A 96 46.16 -17.58 -7.85
N LEU A 97 45.04 -17.69 -8.53
CA LEU A 97 44.27 -18.93 -8.68
C LEU A 97 44.49 -19.58 -10.06
N SER A 98 44.11 -20.84 -10.18
CA SER A 98 44.18 -21.68 -11.37
C SER A 98 42.94 -22.57 -11.47
N THR A 99 42.79 -23.33 -12.56
CA THR A 99 41.71 -24.31 -12.71
C THR A 99 41.95 -25.61 -11.91
N ASP A 100 43.03 -25.69 -11.12
CA ASP A 100 43.39 -26.86 -10.32
C ASP A 100 43.14 -26.60 -8.83
N ALA A 101 42.22 -27.37 -8.24
CA ALA A 101 41.79 -27.19 -6.86
C ALA A 101 42.91 -27.38 -5.84
N LEU A 102 43.86 -28.30 -6.11
CA LEU A 102 44.99 -28.55 -5.21
C LEU A 102 45.98 -27.38 -5.22
N ALA A 103 46.30 -26.84 -6.39
CA ALA A 103 47.13 -25.66 -6.53
C ALA A 103 46.48 -24.43 -5.87
N ASN A 104 45.16 -24.30 -5.97
CA ASN A 104 44.42 -23.21 -5.32
C ASN A 104 44.44 -23.32 -3.79
N HIS A 105 44.25 -24.51 -3.24
CA HIS A 105 44.43 -24.77 -1.80
C HIS A 105 45.82 -24.35 -1.31
N GLN A 106 46.87 -24.71 -2.05
CA GLN A 106 48.25 -24.31 -1.75
C GLN A 106 48.46 -22.80 -1.85
N ALA A 107 47.87 -22.16 -2.86
CA ALA A 107 47.91 -20.70 -3.00
C ALA A 107 47.22 -19.99 -1.84
N PHE A 108 46.07 -20.49 -1.37
CA PHE A 108 45.33 -19.94 -0.23
C PHE A 108 46.09 -20.10 1.09
N THR A 109 46.59 -21.29 1.39
CA THR A 109 47.38 -21.54 2.60
C THR A 109 48.68 -20.73 2.60
N GLY A 110 49.39 -20.65 1.47
CA GLY A 110 50.56 -19.78 1.32
C GLY A 110 50.23 -18.28 1.46
N PHE A 111 49.05 -17.86 1.00
CA PHE A 111 48.59 -16.49 1.15
C PHE A 111 48.24 -16.12 2.59
N LEU A 112 47.64 -17.03 3.36
CA LEU A 112 47.31 -16.86 4.78
C LEU A 112 48.52 -16.91 5.71
N ALA A 113 49.67 -17.39 5.23
CA ALA A 113 50.92 -17.44 5.99
C ALA A 113 51.70 -16.11 5.98
N LEU A 114 51.18 -15.05 5.35
CA LEU A 114 51.81 -13.73 5.32
C LEU A 114 51.43 -12.93 6.58
N ASP A 115 52.36 -12.15 7.14
CA ASP A 115 52.17 -11.46 8.43
C ASP A 115 51.04 -10.41 8.45
N ASP A 116 50.57 -9.97 7.27
CA ASP A 116 49.53 -8.95 7.09
C ASP A 116 48.21 -9.51 6.53
N THR A 117 48.09 -10.84 6.44
CA THR A 117 46.89 -11.55 5.98
C THR A 117 46.39 -12.48 7.09
N GLY A 118 45.08 -12.61 7.21
CA GLY A 118 44.42 -13.48 8.19
C GLY A 118 43.04 -13.87 7.69
N GLY A 119 42.43 -14.92 8.25
CA GLY A 119 41.13 -15.42 7.81
C GLY A 119 40.04 -14.35 7.90
N ASP A 120 39.99 -13.59 9.00
CA ASP A 120 39.04 -12.49 9.18
C ASP A 120 39.23 -11.39 8.13
N TRP A 121 40.48 -11.13 7.75
CA TRP A 121 40.78 -10.17 6.68
C TRP A 121 40.32 -10.70 5.32
N VAL A 122 40.49 -11.99 5.04
CA VAL A 122 40.03 -12.61 3.79
C VAL A 122 38.51 -12.54 3.69
N LEU A 123 37.79 -12.95 4.73
CA LEU A 123 36.34 -12.86 4.80
C LEU A 123 35.85 -11.42 4.65
N ALA A 124 36.46 -10.48 5.38
CA ALA A 124 36.15 -9.06 5.26
C ALA A 124 36.46 -8.52 3.84
N LYS A 125 37.53 -8.99 3.19
CA LYS A 125 37.86 -8.60 1.81
C LYS A 125 36.80 -9.11 0.83
N VAL A 126 36.48 -10.40 0.85
CA VAL A 126 35.51 -10.97 -0.11
C VAL A 126 34.10 -10.44 0.12
N ALA A 127 33.74 -10.08 1.35
CA ALA A 127 32.49 -9.39 1.69
C ALA A 127 32.50 -7.89 1.39
N GLY A 128 33.61 -7.33 0.88
CA GLY A 128 33.75 -5.91 0.57
C GLY A 128 33.94 -5.00 1.79
N GLN A 129 33.91 -5.55 3.03
CA GLN A 129 34.12 -4.83 4.29
C GLN A 129 35.54 -4.26 4.42
N LYS A 130 36.51 -4.87 3.74
CA LYS A 130 37.84 -4.31 3.50
C LYS A 130 38.01 -4.26 1.98
N GLY A 131 38.27 -3.10 1.38
CA GLY A 131 38.17 -2.95 -0.08
C GLY A 131 38.90 -4.01 -0.91
N HIS A 132 38.17 -4.84 -1.68
CA HIS A 132 38.71 -5.92 -2.51
C HIS A 132 39.27 -5.43 -3.86
N GLY A 133 39.03 -4.16 -4.23
CA GLY A 133 39.30 -3.63 -5.57
C GLY A 133 38.29 -4.07 -6.62
N GLY A 134 37.61 -5.20 -6.42
CA GLY A 134 36.46 -5.71 -7.21
C GLY A 134 35.12 -5.72 -6.46
N GLY A 135 35.06 -5.07 -5.28
CA GLY A 135 33.84 -4.90 -4.48
C GLY A 135 33.57 -6.09 -3.57
N ALA A 136 32.36 -6.16 -3.03
CA ALA A 136 31.87 -7.40 -2.43
C ALA A 136 31.76 -8.47 -3.53
N VAL A 137 32.54 -9.53 -3.40
CA VAL A 137 32.57 -10.68 -4.31
C VAL A 137 31.65 -11.78 -3.80
N LEU A 138 31.61 -11.97 -2.49
CA LEU A 138 30.76 -12.94 -1.79
C LEU A 138 29.94 -12.19 -0.75
N THR A 139 28.67 -12.54 -0.56
CA THR A 139 27.94 -12.08 0.62
C THR A 139 28.26 -12.99 1.80
N PRO A 140 28.27 -12.50 3.05
CA PRO A 140 28.46 -13.34 4.24
C PRO A 140 27.51 -14.54 4.33
N SER A 141 26.36 -14.43 3.66
CA SER A 141 25.33 -15.44 3.54
C SER A 141 25.52 -16.45 2.40
N SER A 142 26.40 -16.19 1.44
CA SER A 142 26.56 -17.07 0.28
C SER A 142 27.15 -18.43 0.69
N PRO A 143 26.73 -19.54 0.05
CA PRO A 143 27.30 -20.87 0.34
C PRO A 143 28.83 -20.88 0.25
N THR A 144 29.39 -20.21 -0.76
CA THR A 144 30.85 -20.06 -0.92
C THR A 144 31.50 -19.31 0.24
N TYR A 145 30.86 -18.26 0.79
CA TYR A 145 31.41 -17.56 1.95
C TYR A 145 31.38 -18.44 3.19
N LEU A 146 30.27 -19.14 3.44
CA LEU A 146 30.13 -20.03 4.59
C LEU A 146 31.12 -21.20 4.52
N ALA A 147 31.28 -21.81 3.33
CA ALA A 147 32.29 -22.84 3.09
C ALA A 147 33.71 -22.27 3.27
N LEU A 148 33.99 -21.07 2.76
CA LEU A 148 35.28 -20.40 2.95
C LEU A 148 35.54 -20.08 4.43
N GLN A 149 34.53 -19.62 5.17
CA GLN A 149 34.62 -19.37 6.62
C GLN A 149 34.93 -20.66 7.36
N GLN A 150 34.18 -21.73 7.12
CA GLN A 150 34.42 -23.04 7.73
C GLN A 150 35.83 -23.57 7.42
N TYR A 151 36.28 -23.43 6.17
CA TYR A 151 37.63 -23.79 5.77
C TYR A 151 38.70 -22.97 6.50
N LEU A 152 38.50 -21.66 6.67
CA LEU A 152 39.41 -20.80 7.44
C LEU A 152 39.41 -21.15 8.93
N THR A 153 38.27 -21.52 9.51
CA THR A 153 38.19 -22.08 10.87
C THR A 153 39.02 -23.35 10.98
N MET A 154 38.89 -24.27 10.01
CA MET A 154 39.67 -25.52 10.00
C MET A 154 41.19 -25.30 9.85
N LEU A 155 41.61 -24.13 9.38
CA LEU A 155 43.02 -23.73 9.28
C LEU A 155 43.52 -22.95 10.50
N ASP A 156 42.72 -22.82 11.57
CA ASP A 156 42.98 -21.95 12.72
C ASP A 156 43.25 -20.48 12.32
N ALA A 157 42.70 -20.05 11.18
CA ALA A 157 42.94 -18.73 10.59
C ALA A 157 41.90 -17.68 11.04
N LEU A 158 40.87 -18.08 11.78
CA LEU A 158 39.87 -17.22 12.41
C LEU A 158 40.06 -17.24 13.92
N THR A 159 40.04 -16.08 14.58
CA THR A 159 39.91 -16.04 16.05
C THR A 159 38.45 -16.31 16.39
N GLU A 160 38.15 -17.34 17.18
CA GLU A 160 36.80 -17.65 17.64
C GLU A 160 36.16 -16.41 18.32
N SER A 161 35.27 -15.74 17.60
CA SER A 161 34.24 -14.91 18.20
C SER A 161 32.92 -15.67 18.10
N GLU A 162 32.64 -16.47 19.12
CA GLU A 162 31.28 -16.92 19.41
C GLU A 162 30.42 -15.70 19.77
N GLN A 163 29.93 -14.98 18.75
CA GLN A 163 28.75 -14.15 18.93
C GLN A 163 27.56 -15.00 18.52
N SER A 164 26.92 -15.62 19.51
CA SER A 164 25.60 -16.23 19.33
C SER A 164 24.62 -15.15 18.86
N ASP A 165 23.73 -15.49 17.92
CA ASP A 165 22.62 -14.62 17.46
C ASP A 165 21.84 -13.99 18.64
N ASP A 166 21.74 -14.69 19.78
CA ASP A 166 21.09 -14.21 21.01
C ASP A 166 21.69 -12.92 21.59
N ALA A 167 22.99 -12.67 21.39
CA ALA A 167 23.65 -11.48 21.93
C ALA A 167 23.21 -10.19 21.23
N PHE A 168 22.87 -10.25 19.94
CA PHE A 168 22.38 -9.07 19.22
C PHE A 168 21.00 -8.63 19.74
N TRP A 169 20.16 -9.56 20.18
CA TRP A 169 18.79 -9.27 20.60
C TRP A 169 18.64 -8.87 22.07
N GLU A 170 19.72 -8.85 22.84
CA GLU A 170 19.70 -8.54 24.28
C GLU A 170 19.05 -7.17 24.58
N GLY A 171 18.13 -7.12 25.53
CA GLY A 171 17.38 -5.91 25.89
C GLY A 171 16.16 -5.64 25.01
N THR A 172 15.89 -6.48 24.00
CA THR A 172 14.70 -6.41 23.14
C THR A 172 13.82 -7.66 23.28
N ALA A 173 12.53 -7.53 22.98
CA ALA A 173 11.60 -8.64 22.88
C ALA A 173 10.63 -8.46 21.72
N ALA A 174 10.14 -9.59 21.19
CA ALA A 174 9.11 -9.60 20.18
C ALA A 174 7.79 -8.98 20.69
N GLU A 175 7.13 -8.24 19.83
CA GLU A 175 5.80 -7.71 20.07
C GLU A 175 4.73 -8.82 20.13
N PRO A 176 3.60 -8.57 20.82
CA PRO A 176 2.42 -9.41 20.77
C PRO A 176 1.97 -9.73 19.33
N ARG A 177 1.47 -10.95 19.13
CA ARG A 177 1.13 -11.47 17.79
C ARG A 177 -0.03 -10.71 17.13
N ASP A 178 -0.96 -10.21 17.92
CA ASP A 178 -2.04 -9.32 17.47
C ASP A 178 -1.50 -7.98 16.94
N ILE A 179 -0.48 -7.41 17.60
CA ILE A 179 0.22 -6.22 17.10
C ILE A 179 0.92 -6.52 15.77
N THR A 180 1.67 -7.64 15.68
CA THR A 180 2.29 -8.04 14.41
C THR A 180 1.25 -8.21 13.31
N LEU A 181 0.16 -8.94 13.55
CA LEU A 181 -0.89 -9.14 12.55
C LEU A 181 -1.53 -7.82 12.14
N ARG A 182 -1.75 -6.89 13.09
CA ARG A 182 -2.32 -5.57 12.80
C ARG A 182 -1.43 -4.78 11.85
N ARG A 183 -0.14 -4.67 12.14
CA ARG A 183 0.86 -3.95 11.32
C ARG A 183 0.94 -4.56 9.92
N VAL A 184 1.03 -5.89 9.85
CA VAL A 184 1.14 -6.64 8.60
C VAL A 184 -0.13 -6.54 7.75
N ALA A 185 -1.33 -6.66 8.34
CA ALA A 185 -2.58 -6.54 7.59
C ALA A 185 -2.80 -5.12 7.03
N LEU A 186 -2.36 -4.09 7.74
CA LEU A 186 -2.36 -2.72 7.20
C LEU A 186 -1.34 -2.55 6.07
N LEU A 187 -0.11 -3.02 6.27
CA LEU A 187 0.96 -2.91 5.28
C LEU A 187 0.64 -3.66 3.99
N LEU A 188 0.29 -4.94 4.11
CA LEU A 188 0.09 -5.85 2.99
C LEU A 188 -1.30 -5.68 2.39
N ALA A 189 -2.37 -5.68 3.19
CA ALA A 189 -3.74 -5.68 2.67
C ALA A 189 -4.42 -4.30 2.72
N GLY A 190 -3.89 -3.33 3.46
CA GLY A 190 -4.59 -2.06 3.72
C GLY A 190 -5.89 -2.27 4.49
N GLN A 191 -5.94 -3.22 5.43
CA GLN A 191 -7.16 -3.64 6.14
C GLN A 191 -6.95 -3.78 7.65
N ILE A 192 -8.07 -3.79 8.39
CA ILE A 192 -8.11 -4.12 9.81
C ILE A 192 -8.37 -5.62 9.96
N PRO A 193 -7.53 -6.38 10.70
CA PRO A 193 -7.82 -7.79 10.99
C PRO A 193 -9.19 -7.96 11.68
N SER A 194 -9.87 -9.06 11.34
CA SER A 194 -11.10 -9.43 12.04
C SER A 194 -10.80 -9.89 13.47
N ALA A 195 -11.79 -9.85 14.36
CA ALA A 195 -11.63 -10.38 15.73
C ALA A 195 -11.28 -11.89 15.74
N ALA A 196 -11.78 -12.65 14.77
CA ALA A 196 -11.44 -14.07 14.61
C ALA A 196 -9.98 -14.26 14.19
N SER A 197 -9.51 -13.47 13.22
CA SER A 197 -8.11 -13.46 12.78
C SER A 197 -7.15 -13.10 13.91
N LEU A 198 -7.49 -12.08 14.72
CA LEU A 198 -6.69 -11.73 15.90
C LEU A 198 -6.64 -12.87 16.91
N SER A 199 -7.78 -13.54 17.18
CA SER A 199 -7.83 -14.70 18.08
C SER A 199 -6.90 -15.83 17.60
N ASN A 200 -6.99 -16.20 16.32
CA ASN A 200 -6.12 -17.22 15.72
C ASN A 200 -4.63 -16.85 15.85
N ALA A 201 -4.26 -15.61 15.55
CA ALA A 201 -2.88 -15.15 15.65
C ALA A 201 -2.35 -15.18 17.08
N ILE A 202 -3.18 -14.82 18.07
CA ILE A 202 -2.80 -14.85 19.49
C ILE A 202 -2.50 -16.29 19.95
N GLU A 203 -3.21 -17.29 19.44
CA GLU A 203 -3.06 -18.68 19.88
C GLU A 203 -1.67 -19.27 19.62
N SER A 204 -1.04 -18.98 18.48
CA SER A 204 0.26 -19.56 18.14
C SER A 204 1.04 -18.80 17.05
N GLU A 205 2.35 -19.06 16.95
CA GLU A 205 3.19 -18.59 15.84
C GLU A 205 2.73 -19.13 14.48
N ALA A 206 2.19 -20.35 14.45
CA ALA A 206 1.61 -20.95 13.24
C ALA A 206 0.33 -20.22 12.82
N GLY A 207 -0.55 -19.92 13.77
CA GLY A 207 -1.77 -19.13 13.53
C GLY A 207 -1.46 -17.72 13.06
N LEU A 208 -0.45 -17.06 13.64
CA LEU A 208 0.05 -15.77 13.15
C LEU A 208 0.51 -15.86 11.69
N ARG A 209 1.34 -16.86 11.35
CA ARG A 209 1.82 -17.08 9.97
C ARG A 209 0.67 -17.33 8.99
N GLU A 210 -0.34 -18.11 9.41
CA GLU A 210 -1.53 -18.39 8.59
C GLU A 210 -2.29 -17.11 8.25
N GLU A 211 -2.59 -16.27 9.25
CA GLU A 211 -3.32 -15.01 9.05
C GLU A 211 -2.50 -13.98 8.24
N ILE A 212 -1.18 -13.95 8.42
CA ILE A 212 -0.26 -13.14 7.59
C ILE A 212 -0.34 -13.58 6.13
N THR A 213 -0.35 -14.89 5.88
CA THR A 213 -0.45 -15.45 4.52
C THR A 213 -1.83 -15.17 3.93
N ALA A 214 -2.89 -15.24 4.72
CA ALA A 214 -4.25 -14.91 4.30
C ALA A 214 -4.39 -13.44 3.86
N ALA A 215 -3.68 -12.52 4.53
CA ALA A 215 -3.63 -11.10 4.16
C ALA A 215 -2.94 -10.84 2.81
N MET A 216 -2.19 -11.80 2.26
CA MET A 216 -1.49 -11.69 0.97
C MET A 216 -2.41 -12.05 -0.20
N SER A 217 -3.61 -11.48 -0.23
CA SER A 217 -4.63 -11.71 -1.24
C SER A 217 -5.43 -10.44 -1.57
N GLY A 218 -6.11 -10.46 -2.72
CA GLY A 218 -6.98 -9.37 -3.15
C GLY A 218 -6.26 -8.08 -3.59
N PRO A 219 -7.03 -7.00 -3.83
CA PRO A 219 -6.50 -5.76 -4.41
C PRO A 219 -5.46 -5.05 -3.54
N GLY A 220 -5.66 -5.02 -2.22
CA GLY A 220 -4.74 -4.35 -1.29
C GLY A 220 -3.32 -4.92 -1.34
N PHE A 221 -3.22 -6.27 -1.34
CA PHE A 221 -1.93 -6.95 -1.48
C PHE A 221 -1.32 -6.78 -2.87
N ARG A 222 -2.14 -6.86 -3.93
CA ARG A 222 -1.65 -6.55 -5.28
C ARG A 222 -1.03 -5.15 -5.34
N ASP A 223 -1.68 -4.16 -4.73
CA ASP A 223 -1.16 -2.80 -4.74
C ASP A 223 0.06 -2.61 -3.84
N PHE A 224 0.22 -3.41 -2.78
CA PHE A 224 1.49 -3.48 -2.02
C PHE A 224 2.62 -3.98 -2.93
N VAL A 225 2.41 -5.06 -3.69
CA VAL A 225 3.41 -5.63 -4.60
C VAL A 225 3.77 -4.63 -5.70
N VAL A 226 2.78 -4.05 -6.38
CA VAL A 226 3.01 -3.07 -7.46
C VAL A 226 3.79 -1.86 -6.95
N ARG A 227 3.41 -1.31 -5.79
CA ARG A 227 4.09 -0.16 -5.18
C ARG A 227 5.52 -0.50 -4.76
N GLY A 228 5.71 -1.60 -4.03
CA GLY A 228 7.04 -2.01 -3.58
C GLY A 228 7.99 -2.32 -4.74
N ALA A 229 7.48 -2.88 -5.85
CA ALA A 229 8.26 -3.06 -7.05
C ALA A 229 8.61 -1.71 -7.72
N ASN A 230 7.66 -0.76 -7.78
CA ASN A 230 7.92 0.55 -8.38
C ASN A 230 8.88 1.41 -7.55
N ASP A 231 8.88 1.28 -6.22
CA ASP A 231 9.87 1.92 -5.35
C ASP A 231 11.32 1.51 -5.69
N ARG A 232 11.49 0.39 -6.40
CA ARG A 232 12.79 -0.11 -6.88
C ARG A 232 13.02 0.16 -8.37
N LEU A 233 12.03 -0.14 -9.20
CA LEU A 233 12.14 -0.06 -10.66
C LEU A 233 11.93 1.36 -11.20
N LEU A 234 11.16 2.18 -10.49
CA LEU A 234 10.90 3.59 -10.80
C LEU A 234 10.31 3.81 -12.20
N VAL A 235 9.56 2.84 -12.73
CA VAL A 235 9.01 2.89 -14.09
C VAL A 235 7.84 3.88 -14.20
N ASP A 236 7.13 4.15 -13.10
CA ASP A 236 6.08 5.20 -13.09
C ASP A 236 6.67 6.59 -13.41
N GLY A 237 7.99 6.79 -13.33
CA GLY A 237 8.67 8.00 -13.80
C GLY A 237 8.43 8.30 -15.29
N LEU A 238 8.15 7.27 -16.11
CA LEU A 238 7.79 7.42 -17.53
C LEU A 238 6.41 8.09 -17.73
N LEU A 239 5.57 8.11 -16.70
CA LEU A 239 4.30 8.85 -16.69
C LEU A 239 4.44 10.25 -16.08
N ASN A 240 5.58 10.54 -15.45
CA ASN A 240 5.83 11.75 -14.64
C ASN A 240 6.99 12.60 -15.19
N GLY A 241 7.23 12.56 -16.51
CA GLY A 241 8.11 13.50 -17.20
C GLY A 241 9.47 12.96 -17.64
N LEU A 242 9.80 11.68 -17.38
CA LEU A 242 10.91 11.05 -18.11
C LEU A 242 10.54 10.90 -19.59
N ASP A 243 11.55 11.01 -20.45
CA ASP A 243 11.37 10.77 -21.87
C ASP A 243 10.95 9.31 -22.11
N PHE A 244 9.81 9.14 -22.78
CA PHE A 244 9.29 7.84 -23.18
C PHE A 244 8.99 7.84 -24.68
N SER A 245 10.05 7.98 -25.47
CA SER A 245 10.03 8.08 -26.93
C SER A 245 9.72 6.75 -27.66
N ILE A 246 8.68 6.05 -27.23
CA ILE A 246 8.12 4.94 -28.03
C ILE A 246 7.36 5.47 -29.24
N ASP A 247 7.41 4.72 -30.34
CA ASP A 247 6.69 5.00 -31.60
C ASP A 247 5.42 4.13 -31.78
N PRO A 248 4.29 4.49 -31.16
CA PRO A 248 3.04 3.72 -31.26
C PRO A 248 2.43 3.74 -32.67
N ARG A 249 2.71 4.77 -33.48
CA ARG A 249 2.07 5.00 -34.79
C ARG A 249 2.83 4.32 -35.93
N GLY A 250 4.15 4.30 -35.86
CA GLY A 250 5.02 3.69 -36.84
C GLY A 250 5.28 2.21 -36.56
N ARG A 251 5.32 1.77 -35.29
CA ARG A 251 5.73 0.39 -34.96
C ARG A 251 4.59 -0.60 -34.68
N TYR A 252 3.36 -0.13 -34.48
CA TYR A 252 2.22 -1.01 -34.13
C TYR A 252 1.02 -0.77 -35.07
N PRO A 253 0.95 -1.47 -36.22
CA PRO A 253 -0.08 -1.25 -37.24
C PRO A 253 -1.52 -1.37 -36.74
N ALA A 254 -1.81 -2.34 -35.87
CA ALA A 254 -3.17 -2.55 -35.35
C ALA A 254 -3.65 -1.38 -34.46
N LEU A 255 -2.75 -0.84 -33.63
CA LEU A 255 -3.04 0.36 -32.84
C LEU A 255 -3.16 1.59 -33.73
N ALA A 256 -2.29 1.72 -34.73
CA ALA A 256 -2.35 2.80 -35.72
C ALA A 256 -3.70 2.80 -36.47
N GLU A 257 -4.19 1.63 -36.88
CA GLU A 257 -5.51 1.47 -37.51
C GLU A 257 -6.64 1.90 -36.56
N LEU A 258 -6.64 1.41 -35.31
CA LEU A 258 -7.61 1.82 -34.29
C LEU A 258 -7.62 3.35 -34.12
N MET A 259 -6.45 3.97 -33.92
CA MET A 259 -6.32 5.42 -33.76
C MET A 259 -6.90 6.17 -34.96
N MET A 260 -6.71 5.67 -36.19
CA MET A 260 -7.28 6.32 -37.38
C MET A 260 -8.81 6.24 -37.46
N THR A 261 -9.46 5.33 -36.72
CA THR A 261 -10.93 5.29 -36.61
C THR A 261 -11.47 6.33 -35.61
N LEU A 262 -10.62 6.85 -34.73
CA LEU A 262 -11.00 7.78 -33.66
C LEU A 262 -10.87 9.25 -34.13
N PRO A 263 -11.69 10.16 -33.57
CA PRO A 263 -11.55 11.58 -33.86
C PRO A 263 -10.30 12.16 -33.17
N GLU A 264 -9.73 13.20 -33.77
CA GLU A 264 -8.56 13.92 -33.22
C GLU A 264 -8.90 14.67 -31.94
N GLU A 265 -10.08 15.32 -31.94
CA GLU A 265 -10.59 16.09 -30.81
C GLU A 265 -12.01 15.62 -30.48
N ARG A 266 -12.45 15.95 -29.27
CA ARG A 266 -13.83 15.74 -28.85
C ARG A 266 -14.76 16.61 -29.71
N PRO A 267 -15.89 16.07 -30.21
CA PRO A 267 -16.88 16.88 -30.94
C PRO A 267 -17.46 18.04 -30.09
N GLU A 268 -17.72 19.20 -30.74
CA GLU A 268 -18.29 20.41 -30.08
C GLU A 268 -19.59 20.07 -29.28
N GLU A 269 -20.40 19.11 -29.74
CA GLU A 269 -21.65 18.70 -29.07
C GLU A 269 -21.46 18.02 -27.70
N TYR A 270 -20.23 17.60 -27.38
CA TYR A 270 -19.86 16.97 -26.12
C TYR A 270 -18.94 17.86 -25.26
N GLU A 271 -18.73 19.12 -25.63
CA GLU A 271 -17.87 20.04 -24.86
C GLU A 271 -18.32 20.14 -23.41
N ASP A 272 -19.62 20.31 -23.15
CA ASP A 272 -20.17 20.48 -21.80
C ASP A 272 -19.98 19.25 -20.87
N TYR A 273 -19.60 18.08 -21.40
CA TYR A 273 -19.34 16.84 -20.64
C TYR A 273 -17.87 16.73 -20.23
N HIS A 274 -17.31 17.78 -19.65
CA HIS A 274 -15.93 17.79 -19.17
C HIS A 274 -15.65 16.75 -18.08
N ASP A 275 -16.71 16.25 -17.44
CA ASP A 275 -16.75 15.23 -16.38
C ASP A 275 -16.67 13.78 -16.89
N LYS A 276 -16.51 13.56 -18.20
CA LYS A 276 -16.32 12.22 -18.79
C LYS A 276 -15.19 12.18 -19.81
N PRO A 277 -14.31 11.15 -19.81
CA PRO A 277 -13.35 10.94 -20.88
C PRO A 277 -14.04 10.60 -22.19
N TYR A 278 -13.50 11.16 -23.28
CA TYR A 278 -13.94 10.86 -24.63
C TYR A 278 -12.76 10.20 -25.35
N LEU A 279 -12.97 9.08 -26.03
CA LEU A 279 -11.88 8.33 -26.66
C LEU A 279 -11.45 8.99 -27.97
N THR A 280 -10.44 9.85 -27.91
CA THR A 280 -9.77 10.44 -29.07
C THR A 280 -8.55 9.62 -29.51
N ARG A 281 -7.93 9.99 -30.65
CA ARG A 281 -6.63 9.41 -31.06
C ARG A 281 -5.58 9.54 -29.96
N TRP A 282 -5.51 10.71 -29.32
CA TRP A 282 -4.57 11.00 -28.24
C TRP A 282 -4.88 10.17 -26.98
N ASP A 283 -6.15 9.99 -26.63
CA ASP A 283 -6.56 9.15 -25.52
C ASP A 283 -6.15 7.69 -25.70
N ALA A 284 -6.34 7.12 -26.90
CA ALA A 284 -5.92 5.75 -27.19
C ALA A 284 -4.39 5.60 -27.12
N GLU A 285 -3.63 6.56 -27.65
CA GLU A 285 -2.18 6.57 -27.52
C GLU A 285 -1.73 6.64 -26.05
N MET A 286 -2.36 7.52 -25.26
CA MET A 286 -2.04 7.69 -23.84
C MET A 286 -2.41 6.45 -23.02
N ALA A 287 -3.55 5.82 -23.31
CA ALA A 287 -3.96 4.58 -22.65
C ALA A 287 -3.01 3.42 -22.96
N PHE A 288 -2.51 3.33 -24.20
CA PHE A 288 -1.44 2.38 -24.56
C PHE A 288 -0.14 2.68 -23.82
N ARG A 289 0.33 3.94 -23.81
CA ARG A 289 1.54 4.34 -23.06
C ARG A 289 1.44 3.98 -21.58
N TRP A 290 0.29 4.28 -20.96
CA TRP A 290 0.01 3.90 -19.58
C TRP A 290 0.10 2.38 -19.38
N ALA A 291 -0.51 1.59 -20.26
CA ALA A 291 -0.46 0.13 -20.18
C ALA A 291 0.97 -0.41 -20.23
N VAL A 292 1.76 0.08 -21.21
CA VAL A 292 3.14 -0.34 -21.43
C VAL A 292 4.05 0.02 -20.26
N THR A 293 3.88 1.21 -19.65
CA THR A 293 4.64 1.58 -18.44
C THR A 293 4.42 0.60 -17.29
N ARG A 294 3.23 0.03 -17.17
CA ARG A 294 2.84 -0.84 -16.05
C ARG A 294 3.28 -2.29 -16.23
N GLU A 295 3.62 -2.73 -17.44
CA GLU A 295 4.04 -4.10 -17.77
C GLU A 295 4.96 -4.76 -16.74
N PRO A 296 6.13 -4.21 -16.37
CA PRO A 296 7.04 -4.89 -15.45
C PRO A 296 6.45 -5.02 -14.03
N LEU A 297 5.69 -4.02 -13.57
CA LEU A 297 5.03 -4.06 -12.27
C LEU A 297 3.89 -5.09 -12.26
N GLN A 298 3.14 -5.17 -13.34
CA GLN A 298 2.06 -6.13 -13.51
C GLN A 298 2.59 -7.55 -13.65
N LEU A 299 3.75 -7.76 -14.27
CA LEU A 299 4.38 -9.07 -14.35
C LEU A 299 4.81 -9.56 -12.97
N ILE A 300 5.48 -8.71 -12.19
CA ILE A 300 5.84 -9.03 -10.80
C ILE A 300 4.57 -9.33 -9.99
N ALA A 301 3.54 -8.49 -10.10
CA ALA A 301 2.27 -8.72 -9.43
C ALA A 301 1.62 -10.05 -9.85
N TYR A 302 1.59 -10.37 -11.14
CA TYR A 302 1.04 -11.63 -11.65
C TYR A 302 1.78 -12.85 -11.06
N VAL A 303 3.11 -12.82 -11.07
CA VAL A 303 3.94 -13.89 -10.50
C VAL A 303 3.65 -14.09 -9.01
N VAL A 304 3.65 -13.00 -8.23
CA VAL A 304 3.42 -13.06 -6.77
C VAL A 304 1.98 -13.47 -6.45
N MET A 305 0.99 -12.88 -7.11
CA MET A 305 -0.43 -13.13 -6.80
C MET A 305 -0.85 -14.57 -7.08
N ASN A 306 -0.26 -15.20 -8.10
CA ASN A 306 -0.57 -16.57 -8.54
C ASN A 306 0.39 -17.63 -7.98
N ASP A 307 1.22 -17.29 -6.98
CA ASP A 307 2.15 -18.22 -6.31
C ASP A 307 3.12 -18.91 -7.28
N LEU A 308 3.48 -18.23 -8.37
CA LEU A 308 4.45 -18.71 -9.34
C LEU A 308 5.88 -18.50 -8.81
N SER A 309 6.84 -19.29 -9.32
CA SER A 309 8.25 -19.08 -9.02
C SER A 309 8.67 -17.66 -9.40
N TYR A 310 9.25 -16.93 -8.44
CA TYR A 310 9.69 -15.56 -8.64
C TYR A 310 10.78 -15.42 -9.71
N GLN A 311 11.46 -16.51 -10.09
CA GLN A 311 12.39 -16.54 -11.22
C GLN A 311 11.72 -16.12 -12.54
N GLN A 312 10.38 -16.25 -12.65
CA GLN A 312 9.61 -15.79 -13.81
C GLN A 312 9.70 -14.27 -14.02
N VAL A 313 10.06 -13.49 -12.99
CA VAL A 313 10.29 -12.04 -13.15
C VAL A 313 11.36 -11.72 -14.20
N VAL A 314 12.33 -12.62 -14.43
CA VAL A 314 13.37 -12.46 -15.47
C VAL A 314 13.34 -13.56 -16.55
N THR A 315 12.49 -14.57 -16.41
CA THR A 315 12.43 -15.72 -17.34
C THR A 315 11.10 -15.88 -18.07
N ALA A 316 10.07 -15.11 -17.70
CA ALA A 316 8.77 -15.20 -18.36
C ALA A 316 8.90 -14.93 -19.87
N GLY A 317 8.41 -15.87 -20.67
CA GLY A 317 8.31 -15.72 -22.13
C GLY A 317 7.10 -14.90 -22.57
N HIS A 318 6.52 -14.07 -21.70
CA HIS A 318 5.37 -13.22 -21.96
C HIS A 318 5.51 -11.89 -21.19
N THR A 319 4.73 -10.89 -21.59
CA THR A 319 4.51 -9.66 -20.82
C THR A 319 3.06 -9.60 -20.32
N MET A 320 2.69 -8.53 -19.64
CA MET A 320 1.33 -8.30 -19.16
C MET A 320 0.64 -7.22 -20.01
N VAL A 321 -0.48 -7.57 -20.64
CA VAL A 321 -1.25 -6.66 -21.50
C VAL A 321 -2.59 -6.30 -20.88
N ASN A 322 -3.05 -5.07 -21.12
CA ASN A 322 -4.44 -4.68 -20.92
C ASN A 322 -5.14 -4.59 -22.28
N ALA A 323 -6.42 -4.19 -22.31
CA ALA A 323 -7.17 -4.13 -23.57
C ALA A 323 -6.53 -3.26 -24.68
N PHE A 324 -5.84 -2.17 -24.33
CA PHE A 324 -5.19 -1.29 -25.32
C PHE A 324 -3.87 -1.89 -25.84
N SER A 325 -3.02 -2.43 -24.95
CA SER A 325 -1.78 -3.09 -25.39
C SER A 325 -2.06 -4.43 -26.07
N ASP A 326 -3.16 -5.12 -25.75
CA ASP A 326 -3.62 -6.33 -26.44
C ASP A 326 -3.86 -6.10 -27.95
N VAL A 327 -4.46 -4.95 -28.32
CA VAL A 327 -4.60 -4.53 -29.73
C VAL A 327 -3.24 -4.29 -30.35
N ALA A 328 -2.41 -3.45 -29.71
CA ALA A 328 -1.13 -3.04 -30.25
C ALA A 328 -0.20 -4.23 -30.49
N TYR A 329 -0.13 -5.13 -29.52
CA TYR A 329 0.75 -6.30 -29.50
C TYR A 329 0.17 -7.51 -30.22
N ARG A 330 -1.10 -7.45 -30.65
CA ARG A 330 -1.82 -8.57 -31.28
C ARG A 330 -1.80 -9.83 -30.41
N SER A 331 -1.93 -9.65 -29.10
CA SER A 331 -1.75 -10.72 -28.11
C SER A 331 -2.90 -11.73 -28.04
N ASP A 332 -4.07 -11.38 -28.60
CA ASP A 332 -5.30 -12.19 -28.62
C ASP A 332 -5.70 -12.77 -27.24
N THR A 333 -5.62 -11.95 -26.19
CA THR A 333 -5.93 -12.39 -24.80
C THR A 333 -7.43 -12.41 -24.47
N GLY A 334 -8.28 -12.16 -25.47
CA GLY A 334 -9.73 -12.13 -25.36
C GLY A 334 -10.29 -10.93 -24.58
N PHE A 335 -9.59 -9.80 -24.56
CA PHE A 335 -10.19 -8.54 -24.12
C PHE A 335 -11.23 -8.05 -25.14
N SER A 336 -12.21 -7.29 -24.65
CA SER A 336 -13.06 -6.50 -25.54
C SER A 336 -12.25 -5.33 -26.08
N HIS A 337 -12.38 -5.06 -27.39
CA HIS A 337 -11.84 -3.86 -28.04
C HIS A 337 -12.93 -2.84 -28.36
N ASP A 338 -14.14 -3.03 -27.81
CA ASP A 338 -15.21 -2.02 -27.79
C ASP A 338 -14.93 -1.04 -26.65
N PHE A 339 -14.03 -0.09 -26.90
CA PHE A 339 -13.45 0.76 -25.83
C PHE A 339 -14.38 1.85 -25.31
N SER A 340 -15.37 2.27 -26.09
CA SER A 340 -16.25 3.40 -25.75
C SER A 340 -17.71 3.08 -26.04
N ASP A 341 -18.60 3.83 -25.40
CA ASP A 341 -20.01 3.79 -25.73
C ASP A 341 -20.29 4.35 -27.14
N ALA A 342 -21.53 4.24 -27.59
CA ALA A 342 -21.92 4.74 -28.92
C ALA A 342 -21.74 6.26 -29.09
N SER A 343 -21.56 7.01 -28.00
CA SER A 343 -21.29 8.44 -27.98
C SER A 343 -19.79 8.75 -27.88
N GLY A 344 -18.91 7.75 -27.81
CA GLY A 344 -17.46 7.91 -27.73
C GLY A 344 -16.92 8.13 -26.32
N PHE A 345 -17.76 8.10 -25.28
CA PHE A 345 -17.30 8.19 -23.90
C PHE A 345 -16.82 6.82 -23.40
N TYR A 346 -15.81 6.82 -22.53
CA TYR A 346 -15.28 5.60 -21.94
C TYR A 346 -14.89 5.80 -20.47
N ASP A 347 -14.90 4.71 -19.71
CA ASP A 347 -14.44 4.67 -18.33
C ASP A 347 -13.03 4.09 -18.27
N ARG A 348 -12.05 4.91 -17.87
CA ARG A 348 -10.65 4.46 -17.78
C ARG A 348 -10.43 3.41 -16.71
N SER A 349 -11.26 3.37 -15.67
CA SER A 349 -11.12 2.41 -14.57
C SER A 349 -11.34 0.96 -15.01
N GLU A 350 -12.12 0.74 -16.07
CA GLU A 350 -12.38 -0.57 -16.68
C GLU A 350 -11.15 -1.18 -17.38
N TYR A 351 -10.12 -0.38 -17.65
CA TYR A 351 -8.92 -0.81 -18.40
C TYR A 351 -7.67 -0.97 -17.52
N SER A 352 -7.88 -1.14 -16.22
CA SER A 352 -6.83 -1.39 -15.22
C SER A 352 -6.49 -2.88 -15.03
N ASP A 353 -7.22 -3.76 -15.72
CA ASP A 353 -7.02 -5.21 -15.72
C ASP A 353 -5.92 -5.65 -16.71
N PHE A 354 -5.09 -6.59 -16.27
CA PHE A 354 -3.96 -7.12 -17.06
C PHE A 354 -4.00 -8.64 -17.14
N LYS A 355 -3.58 -9.19 -18.29
CA LYS A 355 -3.43 -10.63 -18.55
C LYS A 355 -2.07 -10.92 -19.18
N PRO A 356 -1.52 -12.15 -19.01
CA PRO A 356 -0.36 -12.59 -19.78
C PRO A 356 -0.62 -12.50 -21.29
N GLY A 357 0.33 -11.97 -22.06
CA GLY A 357 0.25 -11.85 -23.51
C GLY A 357 1.62 -11.71 -24.18
N TYR A 358 1.64 -11.77 -25.51
CA TYR A 358 2.85 -11.75 -26.35
C TYR A 358 2.88 -10.48 -27.21
N ASN A 359 4.05 -10.06 -27.67
CA ASN A 359 4.16 -8.89 -28.54
C ASN A 359 4.54 -9.35 -29.93
N ASP A 360 3.49 -9.63 -30.71
CA ASP A 360 3.54 -10.10 -32.09
C ASP A 360 3.03 -9.01 -33.06
N GLY A 361 2.95 -7.77 -32.54
CA GLY A 361 2.42 -6.60 -33.23
C GLY A 361 3.49 -5.60 -33.66
N HIS A 362 4.74 -5.78 -33.23
CA HIS A 362 5.87 -4.94 -33.60
C HIS A 362 6.28 -5.17 -35.06
N ILE A 363 6.76 -4.12 -35.75
CA ILE A 363 7.26 -4.20 -37.13
C ILE A 363 8.62 -3.50 -37.31
N PRO A 364 9.42 -3.91 -38.32
CA PRO A 364 10.69 -3.27 -38.65
C PRO A 364 10.50 -1.99 -39.48
N HIS A 365 11.52 -1.12 -39.47
CA HIS A 365 11.66 -0.05 -40.46
C HIS A 365 12.55 -0.55 -41.59
N ASP A 366 11.97 -0.83 -42.76
CA ASP A 366 12.70 -1.40 -43.89
C ASP A 366 12.29 -0.74 -45.24
N ARG A 367 12.60 -1.41 -46.36
CA ARG A 367 12.27 -0.91 -47.69
C ARG A 367 10.75 -0.82 -47.95
N GLU A 368 9.96 -1.65 -47.29
CA GLU A 368 8.51 -1.77 -47.47
C GLU A 368 7.74 -0.87 -46.51
N PHE A 369 8.37 -0.48 -45.40
CA PHE A 369 7.84 0.49 -44.44
C PHE A 369 7.45 1.82 -45.13
N ARG A 370 6.16 2.17 -45.03
CA ARG A 370 5.59 3.44 -45.50
C ARG A 370 4.66 4.00 -44.43
N THR A 371 4.69 5.30 -44.25
CA THR A 371 3.78 6.05 -43.37
C THR A 371 3.00 7.11 -44.13
N ARG A 372 1.87 7.53 -43.57
CA ARG A 372 1.19 8.77 -43.96
C ARG A 372 1.96 9.98 -43.45
N GLU A 373 1.59 11.17 -43.93
CA GLU A 373 2.17 12.45 -43.49
C GLU A 373 2.10 12.66 -41.97
N GLU A 374 1.10 12.07 -41.31
CA GLU A 374 0.88 12.10 -39.86
C GLU A 374 1.64 11.01 -39.07
N GLY A 375 2.47 10.19 -39.74
CA GLY A 375 3.33 9.17 -39.11
C GLY A 375 2.69 7.79 -38.92
N TYR A 376 1.41 7.60 -39.29
CA TYR A 376 0.74 6.30 -39.21
C TYR A 376 1.24 5.35 -40.30
N VAL A 377 1.64 4.15 -39.89
CA VAL A 377 2.05 3.09 -40.82
C VAL A 377 0.92 2.70 -41.79
N THR A 378 1.30 2.43 -43.03
CA THR A 378 0.40 2.03 -44.13
C THR A 378 0.85 0.76 -44.84
N ASP A 379 2.16 0.59 -45.02
CA ASP A 379 2.76 -0.60 -45.64
C ASP A 379 3.96 -1.02 -44.80
N PHE A 380 4.20 -2.32 -44.70
CA PHE A 380 5.30 -2.95 -43.98
C PHE A 380 5.49 -4.37 -44.51
N SER A 381 6.65 -4.98 -44.26
CA SER A 381 6.99 -6.32 -44.74
C SER A 381 6.31 -7.42 -43.94
N GLU A 382 6.66 -7.55 -42.65
CA GLU A 382 6.14 -8.56 -41.74
C GLU A 382 6.18 -8.11 -40.27
N TYR A 383 5.47 -8.85 -39.42
CA TYR A 383 5.53 -8.68 -37.97
C TYR A 383 6.78 -9.36 -37.39
N GLN A 384 7.39 -8.74 -36.39
CA GLN A 384 8.49 -9.29 -35.62
C GLN A 384 7.97 -9.81 -34.27
N GLU A 385 8.34 -11.04 -33.93
CA GLU A 385 8.12 -11.60 -32.59
C GLU A 385 9.10 -10.96 -31.60
N TRP A 386 8.56 -10.39 -30.52
CA TRP A 386 9.35 -9.78 -29.46
C TRP A 386 9.96 -10.84 -28.54
N PRO A 387 11.29 -10.86 -28.30
CA PRO A 387 11.90 -11.89 -27.46
C PRO A 387 11.70 -11.57 -25.97
N HIS A 388 10.60 -12.07 -25.41
CA HIS A 388 10.26 -11.86 -23.99
C HIS A 388 11.23 -12.55 -23.04
N ALA A 389 11.77 -11.78 -22.09
CA ALA A 389 12.72 -12.15 -21.04
C ALA A 389 12.29 -11.52 -19.70
N GLY A 390 11.01 -11.73 -19.34
CA GLY A 390 10.37 -11.10 -18.17
C GLY A 390 10.47 -9.57 -18.18
N VAL A 391 10.79 -8.99 -17.03
CA VAL A 391 10.95 -7.54 -16.84
C VAL A 391 12.01 -6.95 -17.79
N LEU A 392 13.08 -7.70 -18.07
CA LEU A 392 14.25 -7.21 -18.81
C LEU A 392 13.93 -6.80 -20.25
N SER A 393 12.92 -7.41 -20.86
CA SER A 393 12.50 -7.13 -22.23
C SER A 393 11.27 -6.22 -22.32
N THR A 394 10.73 -5.74 -21.19
CA THR A 394 9.59 -4.82 -21.22
C THR A 394 10.02 -3.47 -21.77
N GLN A 395 9.17 -2.84 -22.58
CA GLN A 395 9.44 -1.51 -23.14
C GLN A 395 9.71 -0.48 -22.03
N ALA A 396 8.97 -0.55 -20.91
CA ALA A 396 9.17 0.32 -19.76
C ALA A 396 10.54 0.16 -19.09
N TRP A 397 11.03 -1.07 -18.93
CA TRP A 397 12.38 -1.32 -18.39
C TRP A 397 13.46 -0.74 -19.31
N LEU A 398 13.34 -1.01 -20.63
CA LEU A 398 14.31 -0.59 -21.63
C LEU A 398 14.37 0.93 -21.80
N ALA A 399 13.23 1.63 -21.61
CA ALA A 399 13.15 3.08 -21.64
C ALA A 399 13.60 3.73 -20.32
N ARG A 400 13.20 3.16 -19.16
CA ARG A 400 13.56 3.71 -17.84
C ARG A 400 15.06 3.70 -17.60
N TYR A 401 15.74 2.69 -18.13
CA TYR A 401 17.19 2.53 -18.09
C TYR A 401 17.74 2.70 -19.50
N PRO A 402 18.01 3.96 -19.91
CA PRO A 402 18.28 4.28 -21.30
C PRO A 402 19.64 3.75 -21.76
N SER A 403 19.80 3.59 -23.08
CA SER A 403 21.09 3.38 -23.73
C SER A 403 21.43 4.58 -24.62
N THR A 404 22.70 4.72 -24.94
CA THR A 404 23.23 5.68 -25.92
C THR A 404 24.37 5.02 -26.71
N ASP A 405 24.74 5.56 -27.87
CA ASP A 405 25.94 5.19 -28.64
C ASP A 405 27.24 5.05 -27.82
N THR A 406 27.35 5.79 -26.70
CA THR A 406 28.51 5.78 -25.80
C THR A 406 28.34 4.82 -24.63
N ASN A 407 27.14 4.76 -24.04
CA ASN A 407 26.86 3.88 -22.92
C ASN A 407 26.74 2.42 -23.36
N ARG A 408 26.16 2.17 -24.54
CA ARG A 408 26.00 0.85 -25.18
C ARG A 408 25.42 -0.19 -24.24
N ASN A 409 24.20 0.05 -23.73
CA ASN A 409 23.47 -0.80 -22.77
C ASN A 409 24.08 -0.98 -21.36
N ARG A 410 25.21 -0.33 -21.02
CA ARG A 410 25.83 -0.47 -19.68
C ARG A 410 24.94 0.02 -18.53
N ALA A 411 24.06 0.98 -18.76
CA ALA A 411 23.09 1.42 -17.77
C ALA A 411 22.06 0.31 -17.47
N ARG A 412 21.51 -0.34 -18.50
CA ARG A 412 20.63 -1.52 -18.36
C ARG A 412 21.34 -2.65 -17.61
N ALA A 413 22.60 -2.91 -17.95
CA ALA A 413 23.42 -3.91 -17.28
C ALA A 413 23.67 -3.60 -15.79
N ARG A 414 23.98 -2.35 -15.44
CA ARG A 414 24.14 -1.88 -14.05
C ARG A 414 22.89 -2.19 -13.23
N TRP A 415 21.71 -1.81 -13.73
CA TRP A 415 20.45 -2.02 -13.02
C TRP A 415 20.03 -3.50 -12.98
N THR A 416 20.40 -4.29 -13.99
CA THR A 416 20.23 -5.74 -13.99
C THR A 416 21.02 -6.39 -12.83
N TYR A 417 22.31 -6.03 -12.69
CA TYR A 417 23.14 -6.51 -11.58
C TYR A 417 22.61 -6.06 -10.22
N TYR A 418 22.19 -4.81 -10.10
CA TYR A 418 21.73 -4.25 -8.84
C TYR A 418 20.43 -4.92 -8.36
N HIS A 419 19.42 -5.02 -9.22
CA HIS A 419 18.09 -5.51 -8.83
C HIS A 419 18.00 -7.03 -8.72
N PHE A 420 18.69 -7.78 -9.59
CA PHE A 420 18.51 -9.23 -9.68
C PHE A 420 19.70 -10.04 -9.17
N LEU A 421 20.84 -9.40 -8.89
CA LEU A 421 22.03 -10.06 -8.35
C LEU A 421 22.59 -9.37 -7.10
N GLY A 422 22.00 -8.24 -6.67
CA GLY A 422 22.41 -7.52 -5.47
C GLY A 422 23.81 -6.90 -5.57
N VAL A 423 24.30 -6.67 -6.79
CA VAL A 423 25.65 -6.12 -7.02
C VAL A 423 25.56 -4.68 -7.49
N ASP A 424 26.04 -3.76 -6.66
CA ASP A 424 26.28 -2.37 -7.08
C ASP A 424 27.63 -2.27 -7.80
N ILE A 425 27.58 -2.32 -9.14
CA ILE A 425 28.78 -2.27 -9.98
C ILE A 425 29.54 -0.95 -9.88
N GLU A 426 28.92 0.13 -9.40
CA GLU A 426 29.62 1.40 -9.22
C GLU A 426 30.46 1.43 -7.94
N LYS A 427 30.10 0.58 -6.96
CA LYS A 427 30.87 0.37 -5.73
C LYS A 427 31.83 -0.81 -5.84
N SER A 428 31.89 -1.48 -6.99
CA SER A 428 32.77 -2.64 -7.16
C SER A 428 34.25 -2.27 -7.31
N ALA A 429 34.62 -1.04 -7.64
CA ALA A 429 36.03 -0.65 -7.65
C ALA A 429 36.20 0.85 -7.39
N PRO A 430 37.24 1.28 -6.65
CA PRO A 430 37.58 2.68 -6.61
C PRO A 430 37.96 3.13 -8.03
N ARG A 431 37.31 4.19 -8.52
CA ARG A 431 37.71 4.80 -9.80
C ARG A 431 39.15 5.27 -9.68
N THR A 432 39.99 4.91 -10.65
CA THR A 432 41.37 5.38 -10.66
C THR A 432 41.41 6.91 -10.75
N THR A 433 42.21 7.54 -9.89
CA THR A 433 42.53 8.97 -9.96
C THR A 433 43.91 9.20 -10.58
N ASP A 434 44.56 8.15 -11.07
CA ASP A 434 45.86 8.24 -11.73
C ASP A 434 45.71 8.89 -13.12
N PRO A 435 46.27 10.09 -13.35
CA PRO A 435 46.15 10.78 -14.62
C PRO A 435 46.78 10.01 -15.79
N VAL A 436 47.76 9.14 -15.55
CA VAL A 436 48.36 8.29 -16.60
C VAL A 436 47.40 7.19 -17.00
N ALA A 437 46.77 6.52 -16.03
CA ALA A 437 45.77 5.50 -16.30
C ALA A 437 44.54 6.08 -17.03
N LEU A 438 44.16 7.33 -16.73
CA LEU A 438 43.05 8.03 -17.37
C LEU A 438 43.38 8.61 -18.75
N ALA A 439 44.66 8.73 -19.10
CA ALA A 439 45.11 9.23 -20.41
C ALA A 439 45.15 8.13 -21.50
N ASP A 440 44.88 6.88 -21.16
CA ASP A 440 44.85 5.77 -22.11
C ASP A 440 43.63 5.85 -23.04
N THR A 441 43.89 6.07 -24.33
CA THR A 441 42.87 6.17 -25.37
C THR A 441 42.67 4.85 -26.14
N ASN A 442 43.47 3.82 -25.88
CA ASN A 442 43.43 2.56 -26.62
C ASN A 442 42.36 1.61 -26.06
N ASN A 443 41.08 1.97 -26.22
CA ASN A 443 39.93 1.23 -25.70
C ASN A 443 40.16 0.77 -24.24
N PRO A 444 40.20 1.74 -23.29
CA PRO A 444 40.59 1.46 -21.91
C PRO A 444 39.69 0.40 -21.25
N THR A 445 38.41 0.32 -21.63
CA THR A 445 37.47 -0.70 -21.12
C THR A 445 37.88 -2.15 -21.44
N MET A 446 38.67 -2.35 -22.49
CA MET A 446 39.19 -3.65 -22.93
C MET A 446 40.63 -3.89 -22.49
N ASN A 447 41.47 -2.85 -22.49
CA ASN A 447 42.92 -2.99 -22.42
C ASN A 447 43.56 -2.44 -21.15
N ASN A 448 42.89 -1.52 -20.44
CA ASN A 448 43.44 -0.87 -19.25
C ASN A 448 42.99 -1.61 -17.98
N SER A 449 43.94 -2.08 -17.16
CA SER A 449 43.64 -2.82 -15.93
C SER A 449 42.77 -2.03 -14.94
N ALA A 450 42.85 -0.69 -14.95
CA ALA A 450 42.04 0.17 -14.08
C ALA A 450 40.56 0.23 -14.49
N CYS A 451 40.22 -0.03 -15.76
CA CYS A 451 38.85 0.00 -16.27
C CYS A 451 38.29 -1.41 -16.47
N THR A 452 39.10 -2.34 -16.95
CA THR A 452 38.70 -3.74 -17.21
C THR A 452 38.15 -4.45 -15.99
N ILE A 453 38.52 -4.03 -14.77
CA ILE A 453 38.02 -4.61 -13.52
C ILE A 453 36.49 -4.62 -13.39
N CYS A 454 35.83 -3.53 -13.79
CA CYS A 454 34.36 -3.46 -13.81
C CYS A 454 33.81 -3.94 -15.14
N HIS A 455 34.45 -3.55 -16.25
CA HIS A 455 33.97 -3.83 -17.60
C HIS A 455 33.97 -5.32 -17.97
N GLN A 456 34.82 -6.14 -17.34
CA GLN A 456 34.82 -7.59 -17.54
C GLN A 456 33.49 -8.25 -17.13
N ARG A 457 32.79 -7.71 -16.12
CA ARG A 457 31.45 -8.17 -15.71
C ARG A 457 30.35 -7.39 -16.42
N LEU A 458 30.50 -6.07 -16.51
CA LEU A 458 29.46 -5.18 -17.02
C LEU A 458 29.18 -5.33 -18.53
N ASP A 459 30.23 -5.36 -19.36
CA ASP A 459 30.07 -5.31 -20.82
C ASP A 459 29.39 -6.57 -21.42
N PRO A 460 29.66 -7.81 -20.95
CA PRO A 460 28.92 -8.97 -21.42
C PRO A 460 27.41 -8.89 -21.20
N VAL A 461 26.98 -8.42 -20.02
CA VAL A 461 25.55 -8.21 -19.71
C VAL A 461 24.97 -7.09 -20.56
N ALA A 462 25.73 -6.01 -20.80
CA ALA A 462 25.32 -4.96 -21.73
C ALA A 462 25.12 -5.52 -23.15
N GLY A 463 25.99 -6.43 -23.58
CA GLY A 463 25.87 -7.15 -24.84
C GLY A 463 24.67 -8.08 -24.93
N ALA A 464 24.15 -8.60 -23.81
CA ALA A 464 22.94 -9.41 -23.85
C ALA A 464 21.70 -8.61 -24.34
N TYR A 465 21.71 -7.28 -24.20
CA TYR A 465 20.69 -6.36 -24.71
C TYR A 465 20.91 -5.93 -26.17
N GLN A 466 21.83 -6.56 -26.91
CA GLN A 466 22.21 -6.17 -28.28
C GLN A 466 21.05 -6.01 -29.26
N SER A 467 19.93 -6.72 -29.05
CA SER A 467 18.76 -6.70 -29.93
C SER A 467 17.84 -5.50 -29.71
N PHE A 468 18.12 -4.65 -28.72
CA PHE A 468 17.30 -3.50 -28.35
C PHE A 468 18.10 -2.20 -28.48
N GLY A 469 17.57 -1.28 -29.26
CA GLY A 469 18.18 0.03 -29.49
C GLY A 469 18.11 0.95 -28.28
N ASP A 470 18.58 2.18 -28.47
CA ASP A 470 18.73 3.17 -27.40
C ASP A 470 17.41 3.55 -26.74
N PHE A 471 16.33 3.63 -27.53
CA PHE A 471 14.97 3.88 -27.06
C PHE A 471 14.21 2.60 -26.64
N GLY A 472 14.84 1.43 -26.73
CA GLY A 472 14.24 0.16 -26.31
C GLY A 472 13.43 -0.57 -27.39
N HIS A 473 13.39 -0.04 -28.61
CA HIS A 473 12.80 -0.74 -29.76
C HIS A 473 13.62 -1.97 -30.17
N TYR A 474 12.94 -3.03 -30.59
CA TYR A 474 13.56 -4.28 -31.04
C TYR A 474 14.05 -4.14 -32.49
N LEU A 475 15.31 -4.50 -32.75
CA LEU A 475 15.98 -4.45 -34.07
C LEU A 475 15.60 -3.17 -34.85
N ASP A 476 15.86 -2.04 -34.21
CA ASP A 476 15.25 -0.76 -34.54
C ASP A 476 15.88 -0.04 -35.75
N GLN A 477 17.03 -0.52 -36.22
CA GLN A 477 17.74 0.07 -37.35
C GLN A 477 17.11 -0.29 -38.69
N TYR A 478 17.43 0.52 -39.71
CA TYR A 478 16.94 0.28 -41.06
C TYR A 478 17.27 -1.13 -41.55
N GLY A 479 16.25 -1.86 -42.00
CA GLY A 479 16.34 -3.26 -42.43
C GLY A 479 15.89 -4.27 -41.37
N GLY A 480 15.73 -3.87 -40.10
CA GLY A 480 15.16 -4.72 -39.05
C GLY A 480 16.04 -5.89 -38.62
N GLN A 481 17.37 -5.78 -38.79
CA GLN A 481 18.32 -6.89 -38.56
C GLN A 481 19.21 -6.70 -37.32
N ASP A 482 19.33 -5.48 -36.82
CA ASP A 482 20.23 -5.13 -35.72
C ASP A 482 19.77 -3.83 -35.02
N SER A 483 20.42 -3.51 -33.90
CA SER A 483 20.22 -2.28 -33.13
C SER A 483 21.49 -1.43 -33.00
N LEU A 484 22.47 -1.60 -33.90
CA LEU A 484 23.71 -0.83 -33.94
C LEU A 484 23.49 0.54 -34.59
N PRO A 485 23.97 1.64 -33.99
CA PRO A 485 23.77 2.97 -34.53
C PRO A 485 24.53 3.19 -35.84
N ASP A 486 23.96 4.00 -36.73
CA ASP A 486 24.60 4.35 -38.02
C ASP A 486 25.96 5.03 -37.84
N ALA A 487 26.18 5.78 -36.75
CA ALA A 487 27.47 6.35 -36.41
C ALA A 487 28.56 5.28 -36.15
N TYR A 488 28.18 4.06 -35.75
CA TYR A 488 29.09 2.93 -35.63
C TYR A 488 29.31 2.21 -36.97
N LYS A 489 28.25 2.07 -37.77
CA LYS A 489 28.28 1.37 -39.07
C LYS A 489 29.02 2.17 -40.15
N ARG A 490 28.84 3.49 -40.16
CA ARG A 490 29.34 4.44 -41.18
C ARG A 490 30.01 5.64 -40.51
N PRO A 491 31.09 5.45 -39.72
CA PRO A 491 31.70 6.52 -38.93
C PRO A 491 32.09 7.75 -39.76
N GLU A 492 32.44 7.59 -41.03
CA GLU A 492 32.79 8.67 -41.95
C GLU A 492 31.66 9.70 -42.19
N GLU A 493 30.40 9.29 -42.05
CA GLU A 493 29.23 10.17 -42.20
C GLU A 493 28.96 10.99 -40.93
N TYR A 494 29.57 10.60 -39.81
CA TYR A 494 29.35 11.15 -38.47
C TYR A 494 30.63 11.72 -37.84
N GLY A 495 31.63 12.04 -38.66
CA GLY A 495 32.86 12.73 -38.24
C GLY A 495 34.00 11.81 -37.75
N GLY A 496 33.85 10.49 -37.87
CA GLY A 496 34.90 9.50 -37.63
C GLY A 496 35.69 9.13 -38.89
N GLU A 497 36.78 8.37 -38.72
CA GLU A 497 37.53 7.83 -39.85
C GLU A 497 36.86 6.56 -40.39
N ARG A 498 36.79 6.41 -41.72
CA ARG A 498 36.19 5.24 -42.37
C ARG A 498 36.85 3.94 -41.88
N GLY A 499 36.05 3.00 -41.39
CA GLY A 499 36.51 1.70 -40.88
C GLY A 499 37.13 1.74 -39.48
N SER A 500 37.13 2.88 -38.79
CA SER A 500 37.69 3.03 -37.43
C SER A 500 37.01 2.17 -36.36
N THR A 501 35.76 1.74 -36.60
CA THR A 501 34.94 0.97 -35.66
C THR A 501 35.11 -0.55 -35.79
N GLY A 502 35.72 -1.00 -36.89
CA GLY A 502 35.88 -2.42 -37.22
C GLY A 502 34.58 -3.14 -37.62
N TYR A 503 33.47 -2.42 -37.80
CA TYR A 503 32.16 -2.96 -38.19
C TYR A 503 32.21 -3.75 -39.51
N PHE A 504 31.48 -4.86 -39.55
CA PHE A 504 31.17 -5.62 -40.75
C PHE A 504 29.65 -5.80 -40.91
N GLU A 505 29.18 -5.81 -42.15
CA GLU A 505 27.76 -6.04 -42.46
C GLU A 505 27.28 -7.38 -41.87
N GLY A 506 26.16 -7.33 -41.15
CA GLY A 506 25.59 -8.46 -40.40
C GLY A 506 26.04 -8.55 -38.95
N ASP A 507 26.92 -7.67 -38.47
CA ASP A 507 27.20 -7.57 -37.03
C ASP A 507 25.95 -7.08 -36.28
N THR A 508 25.64 -7.75 -35.16
CA THR A 508 24.57 -7.35 -34.23
C THR A 508 25.12 -6.69 -32.95
N TRP A 509 26.44 -6.71 -32.76
CA TRP A 509 27.11 -6.17 -31.57
C TRP A 509 28.46 -5.54 -31.89
N TYR A 510 28.85 -4.59 -31.06
CA TYR A 510 30.09 -3.84 -31.16
C TYR A 510 31.33 -4.75 -31.05
N ARG A 511 32.18 -4.77 -32.08
CA ARG A 511 33.41 -5.58 -32.12
C ARG A 511 34.52 -5.07 -31.20
N ASP A 512 34.46 -3.80 -30.81
CA ASP A 512 35.32 -3.16 -29.82
C ASP A 512 34.80 -3.34 -28.39
N MET A 513 33.74 -4.13 -28.17
CA MET A 513 33.26 -4.51 -26.84
C MET A 513 33.43 -6.01 -26.56
N ARG A 514 33.31 -6.38 -25.29
CA ARG A 514 33.22 -7.79 -24.88
C ARG A 514 31.97 -8.43 -25.48
N LYS A 515 32.07 -9.72 -25.80
CA LYS A 515 30.95 -10.49 -26.36
C LYS A 515 29.78 -10.54 -25.38
N PRO A 516 28.53 -10.54 -25.88
CA PRO A 516 27.34 -10.81 -25.07
C PRO A 516 27.53 -12.05 -24.19
N GLY A 517 27.15 -11.98 -22.92
CA GLY A 517 27.40 -13.05 -21.98
C GLY A 517 27.15 -12.68 -20.52
N PHE A 518 27.53 -13.57 -19.62
CA PHE A 518 27.38 -13.40 -18.17
C PHE A 518 28.49 -14.17 -17.45
N ASP A 519 29.20 -13.49 -16.54
CA ASP A 519 30.23 -14.03 -15.65
C ASP A 519 31.20 -15.04 -16.30
N GLY A 520 31.74 -14.66 -17.48
CA GLY A 520 32.73 -15.45 -18.22
C GLY A 520 32.15 -16.43 -19.23
N THR A 521 30.83 -16.66 -19.21
CA THR A 521 30.12 -17.46 -20.21
C THR A 521 29.60 -16.56 -21.32
N VAL A 522 29.83 -16.96 -22.58
CA VAL A 522 29.33 -16.23 -23.76
C VAL A 522 27.90 -16.69 -24.05
N ALA A 523 27.01 -15.74 -24.34
CA ALA A 523 25.63 -16.03 -24.71
C ALA A 523 25.60 -16.86 -26.01
N GLY A 524 24.77 -17.90 -26.04
CA GLY A 524 24.61 -18.77 -27.20
C GLY A 524 23.40 -19.70 -27.05
N GLY A 525 23.02 -20.37 -28.14
CA GLY A 525 21.82 -21.20 -28.22
C GLY A 525 20.89 -20.75 -29.34
N GLN A 526 19.64 -21.24 -29.33
CA GLN A 526 18.60 -20.85 -30.29
C GLN A 526 17.79 -19.62 -29.81
N ASN A 527 17.93 -19.24 -28.54
CA ASN A 527 17.18 -18.12 -27.95
C ASN A 527 17.94 -16.80 -28.12
N ASP A 528 17.21 -15.68 -28.02
CA ASP A 528 17.82 -14.35 -27.96
C ASP A 528 18.76 -14.22 -26.73
N SER A 529 19.81 -13.41 -26.85
CA SER A 529 20.81 -13.25 -25.78
C SER A 529 20.23 -12.72 -24.47
N LEU A 530 19.14 -11.95 -24.51
CA LEU A 530 18.49 -11.43 -23.32
C LEU A 530 17.66 -12.52 -22.61
N GLN A 531 16.99 -13.40 -23.37
CA GLN A 531 16.31 -14.57 -22.83
C GLN A 531 17.30 -15.54 -22.18
N TRP A 532 18.45 -15.75 -22.83
CA TRP A 532 19.55 -16.54 -22.26
C TRP A 532 20.04 -15.92 -20.94
N LEU A 533 20.24 -14.60 -20.90
CA LEU A 533 20.68 -13.90 -19.68
C LEU A 533 19.65 -14.07 -18.54
N GLY A 534 18.35 -13.94 -18.83
CA GLY A 534 17.29 -14.15 -17.84
C GLY A 534 17.39 -15.52 -17.17
N GLN A 535 17.68 -16.57 -17.93
CA GLN A 535 17.89 -17.92 -17.40
C GLN A 535 19.17 -18.04 -16.55
N GLN A 536 20.25 -17.37 -16.94
CA GLN A 536 21.49 -17.35 -16.15
C GLN A 536 21.28 -16.64 -14.82
N ILE A 537 20.59 -15.49 -14.81
CA ILE A 537 20.28 -14.74 -13.60
C ILE A 537 19.39 -15.57 -12.67
N ALA A 538 18.32 -16.18 -13.19
CA ALA A 538 17.42 -17.00 -12.38
C ALA A 538 18.13 -18.19 -11.72
N SER A 539 19.16 -18.74 -12.38
CA SER A 539 19.95 -19.87 -11.88
C SER A 539 21.13 -19.44 -11.00
N ASP A 540 21.36 -18.14 -10.85
CA ASP A 540 22.51 -17.60 -10.11
C ASP A 540 22.26 -17.68 -8.59
N PRO A 541 23.22 -18.17 -7.79
CA PRO A 541 23.09 -18.23 -6.33
C PRO A 541 22.84 -16.88 -5.64
N ARG A 542 23.16 -15.75 -6.30
CA ARG A 542 22.90 -14.41 -5.76
C ARG A 542 21.44 -13.99 -5.90
N PHE A 543 20.66 -14.64 -6.77
CA PHE A 543 19.29 -14.23 -7.10
C PHE A 543 18.36 -14.18 -5.89
N ALA A 544 18.43 -15.19 -5.02
CA ALA A 544 17.59 -15.27 -3.83
C ALA A 544 17.89 -14.12 -2.85
N ALA A 545 19.17 -13.89 -2.51
CA ALA A 545 19.58 -12.80 -1.63
C ALA A 545 19.29 -11.41 -2.24
N ALA A 546 19.45 -11.25 -3.55
CA ALA A 546 19.07 -10.03 -4.26
C ALA A 546 17.57 -9.76 -4.17
N THR A 547 16.74 -10.80 -4.28
CA THR A 547 15.29 -10.69 -4.13
C THR A 547 14.89 -10.26 -2.71
N VAL A 548 15.55 -10.80 -1.67
CA VAL A 548 15.33 -10.34 -0.28
C VAL A 548 15.65 -8.84 -0.16
N ARG A 549 16.77 -8.38 -0.72
CA ARG A 549 17.17 -6.96 -0.70
C ARG A 549 16.22 -6.08 -1.49
N PHE A 550 15.69 -6.57 -2.62
CA PHE A 550 14.72 -5.86 -3.44
C PHE A 550 13.46 -5.51 -2.64
N TRP A 551 12.95 -6.47 -1.86
CA TRP A 551 11.72 -6.29 -1.06
C TRP A 551 11.96 -5.72 0.34
N TRP A 552 13.22 -5.60 0.77
CA TRP A 552 13.58 -5.09 2.09
C TRP A 552 12.95 -3.73 2.41
N PRO A 553 13.00 -2.70 1.52
CA PRO A 553 12.40 -1.40 1.82
C PRO A 553 10.87 -1.43 1.89
N ALA A 554 10.23 -2.32 1.14
CA ALA A 554 8.77 -2.45 1.14
C ALA A 554 8.25 -3.03 2.47
N ILE A 555 9.01 -3.95 3.09
CA ILE A 555 8.64 -4.61 4.35
C ILE A 555 9.14 -3.83 5.58
N TYR A 556 10.42 -3.45 5.60
CA TYR A 556 11.06 -2.84 6.77
C TYR A 556 11.08 -1.31 6.75
N GLY A 557 10.76 -0.68 5.61
CA GLY A 557 10.69 0.79 5.50
C GLY A 557 12.06 1.49 5.41
N THR A 558 13.16 0.75 5.27
CA THR A 558 14.53 1.28 5.10
C THR A 558 15.27 0.47 4.04
N ASP A 559 16.38 0.98 3.52
CA ASP A 559 17.25 0.16 2.67
C ASP A 559 18.06 -0.86 3.50
N PRO A 560 18.50 -1.97 2.89
CA PRO A 560 19.49 -2.85 3.50
C PRO A 560 20.75 -2.09 3.90
N LEU A 561 21.31 -2.42 5.06
CA LEU A 561 22.54 -1.84 5.56
C LEU A 561 23.70 -2.14 4.60
N ILE A 562 24.57 -1.17 4.43
CA ILE A 562 25.84 -1.33 3.72
C ILE A 562 26.97 -1.54 4.72
N ALA A 563 28.01 -2.27 4.31
CA ALA A 563 29.18 -2.48 5.15
C ALA A 563 29.84 -1.13 5.51
N PRO A 564 30.17 -0.87 6.79
CA PRO A 564 30.82 0.37 7.17
C PRO A 564 32.26 0.42 6.63
N GLU A 565 32.60 1.49 5.90
CA GLU A 565 33.92 1.63 5.25
C GLU A 565 34.98 2.29 6.15
N ASN A 566 34.58 3.16 7.08
CA ASN A 566 35.48 3.91 7.95
C ASN A 566 35.61 3.25 9.34
N ASN A 567 36.68 2.46 9.51
CA ASN A 567 36.98 1.80 10.78
C ASN A 567 37.36 2.73 11.95
N ASN A 568 37.56 4.03 11.70
CA ASN A 568 37.83 5.02 12.74
C ASN A 568 36.56 5.76 13.21
N ALA A 569 35.39 5.47 12.63
CA ALA A 569 34.14 6.08 13.07
C ALA A 569 33.79 5.64 14.50
N PRO A 570 33.34 6.56 15.39
CA PRO A 570 33.03 6.22 16.79
C PRO A 570 32.00 5.09 16.96
N ASP A 571 31.11 4.94 15.98
CA ASP A 571 30.01 3.98 15.93
C ASP A 571 30.30 2.77 15.03
N TYR A 572 31.51 2.64 14.48
CA TYR A 572 31.89 1.56 13.54
C TYR A 572 31.53 0.17 14.08
N GLY A 573 31.79 -0.09 15.36
CA GLY A 573 31.50 -1.38 15.98
C GLY A 573 30.00 -1.69 16.04
N GLN A 574 29.14 -0.70 16.28
CA GLN A 574 27.69 -0.86 16.27
C GLN A 574 27.18 -1.11 14.85
N HIS A 575 27.61 -0.28 13.89
CA HIS A 575 27.26 -0.47 12.48
C HIS A 575 27.69 -1.83 11.92
N LEU A 576 28.89 -2.29 12.26
CA LEU A 576 29.39 -3.59 11.80
C LEU A 576 28.56 -4.75 12.38
N ARG A 577 28.17 -4.67 13.67
CA ARG A 577 27.30 -5.69 14.29
C ARG A 577 25.92 -5.72 13.62
N ALA A 578 25.30 -4.57 13.41
CA ALA A 578 24.01 -4.48 12.73
C ALA A 578 24.07 -5.02 11.30
N PHE A 579 25.08 -4.60 10.53
CA PHE A 579 25.31 -5.11 9.18
C PHE A 579 25.49 -6.64 9.17
N THR A 580 26.32 -7.17 10.07
CA THR A 580 26.58 -8.62 10.14
C THR A 580 25.32 -9.41 10.50
N ALA A 581 24.55 -8.94 11.49
CA ALA A 581 23.29 -9.58 11.88
C ALA A 581 22.24 -9.52 10.75
N GLN A 582 22.17 -8.40 10.03
CA GLN A 582 21.26 -8.26 8.89
C GLN A 582 21.65 -9.18 7.72
N GLU A 583 22.94 -9.30 7.42
CA GLU A 583 23.44 -10.19 6.37
C GLU A 583 23.17 -11.67 6.67
N ALA A 584 23.32 -12.07 7.94
CA ALA A 584 22.95 -13.41 8.39
C ALA A 584 21.45 -13.68 8.19
N LEU A 585 20.59 -12.71 8.57
CA LEU A 585 19.15 -12.80 8.34
C LEU A 585 18.80 -12.90 6.85
N ILE A 586 19.39 -12.05 6.01
CA ILE A 586 19.18 -12.07 4.55
C ILE A 586 19.55 -13.44 3.96
N GLY A 587 20.66 -14.03 4.42
CA GLY A 587 21.05 -15.38 4.04
C GLY A 587 20.02 -16.43 4.41
N SER A 588 19.55 -16.40 5.66
CA SER A 588 18.52 -17.33 6.12
C SER A 588 17.21 -17.19 5.34
N LEU A 589 16.82 -15.97 4.99
CA LEU A 589 15.64 -15.67 4.19
C LEU A 589 15.80 -16.17 2.76
N ALA A 590 16.97 -15.96 2.16
CA ALA A 590 17.29 -16.45 0.82
C ALA A 590 17.22 -17.98 0.73
N ALA A 591 17.80 -18.70 1.69
CA ALA A 591 17.75 -20.17 1.74
C ALA A 591 16.31 -20.70 1.90
N ARG A 592 15.50 -20.07 2.75
CA ARG A 592 14.07 -20.44 2.89
C ARG A 592 13.27 -20.11 1.63
N PHE A 593 13.58 -19.01 0.97
CA PHE A 593 12.97 -18.64 -0.29
C PHE A 593 13.27 -19.65 -1.40
N GLU A 594 14.51 -20.11 -1.54
CA GLU A 594 14.88 -21.20 -2.45
C GLU A 594 14.15 -22.51 -2.08
N ALA A 595 14.12 -22.87 -0.80
CA ALA A 595 13.41 -24.06 -0.32
C ALA A 595 11.90 -24.00 -0.62
N SER A 596 11.30 -22.81 -0.62
CA SER A 596 9.91 -22.56 -1.02
C SER A 596 9.67 -22.59 -2.54
N GLN A 597 10.67 -22.98 -3.34
CA GLN A 597 10.66 -22.90 -4.81
C GLN A 597 10.44 -21.47 -5.31
N PHE A 598 11.10 -20.51 -4.64
CA PHE A 598 11.03 -19.08 -4.95
C PHE A 598 9.61 -18.50 -4.83
N ASN A 599 8.82 -18.90 -3.83
CA ASN A 599 7.49 -18.34 -3.58
C ASN A 599 7.59 -17.02 -2.78
N ALA A 600 7.17 -15.91 -3.38
CA ALA A 600 7.32 -14.58 -2.78
C ALA A 600 6.43 -14.35 -1.55
N LYS A 601 5.21 -14.92 -1.50
CA LYS A 601 4.35 -14.81 -0.31
C LYS A 601 5.00 -15.47 0.91
N SER A 602 5.63 -16.64 0.70
CA SER A 602 6.41 -17.33 1.73
C SER A 602 7.60 -16.50 2.20
N LEU A 603 8.32 -15.85 1.28
CA LEU A 603 9.39 -14.90 1.62
C LEU A 603 8.86 -13.73 2.46
N PHE A 604 7.77 -13.08 2.03
CA PHE A 604 7.19 -11.96 2.77
C PHE A 604 6.75 -12.38 4.17
N ALA A 605 6.15 -13.56 4.32
CA ALA A 605 5.78 -14.13 5.60
C ALA A 605 7.02 -14.35 6.48
N ASP A 606 8.11 -14.90 5.94
CA ASP A 606 9.35 -15.09 6.67
C ASP A 606 10.02 -13.77 7.10
N MET A 607 9.94 -12.74 6.27
CA MET A 607 10.47 -11.41 6.60
C MET A 607 9.73 -10.79 7.79
N VAL A 608 8.39 -10.78 7.75
CA VAL A 608 7.59 -10.21 8.86
C VAL A 608 7.61 -11.05 10.12
N MET A 609 7.87 -12.36 10.01
CA MET A 609 8.02 -13.24 11.18
C MET A 609 9.40 -13.12 11.85
N SER A 610 10.37 -12.44 11.21
CA SER A 610 11.73 -12.32 11.73
C SER A 610 11.81 -11.45 12.99
N ASN A 611 12.86 -11.67 13.78
CA ASN A 611 13.19 -10.82 14.93
C ASN A 611 13.39 -9.35 14.50
N TRP A 612 13.95 -9.11 13.31
CA TRP A 612 14.18 -7.77 12.78
C TRP A 612 12.89 -6.96 12.64
N TYR A 613 11.78 -7.61 12.26
CA TYR A 613 10.47 -6.97 12.15
C TYR A 613 9.75 -6.84 13.49
N ARG A 614 9.83 -7.89 14.34
CA ARG A 614 8.96 -8.05 15.51
C ARG A 614 9.56 -7.58 16.83
N HIS A 615 10.88 -7.45 16.95
CA HIS A 615 11.53 -7.03 18.21
C HIS A 615 11.38 -5.52 18.44
N SER A 616 10.16 -5.06 18.75
CA SER A 616 9.82 -3.64 18.99
C SER A 616 9.68 -3.28 20.46
N ILE A 617 9.73 -4.25 21.38
CA ILE A 617 9.64 -4.01 22.83
C ILE A 617 11.05 -3.89 23.43
N ALA A 618 11.31 -2.79 24.13
CA ALA A 618 12.51 -2.64 24.96
C ALA A 618 12.26 -3.24 26.35
N THR A 619 12.97 -4.32 26.70
CA THR A 619 12.95 -4.92 28.04
C THR A 619 13.99 -4.29 28.97
N ASP A 620 15.04 -3.69 28.40
CA ASP A 620 16.04 -2.88 29.10
C ASP A 620 16.27 -1.57 28.32
N VAL A 621 15.66 -0.49 28.80
CA VAL A 621 15.68 0.82 28.12
C VAL A 621 17.07 1.45 28.10
N GLU A 622 17.87 1.25 29.15
CA GLU A 622 19.22 1.83 29.25
C GLU A 622 20.16 1.14 28.26
N LEU A 623 20.10 -0.20 28.19
CA LEU A 623 20.87 -0.99 27.24
C LEU A 623 20.49 -0.66 25.79
N VAL A 624 19.20 -0.62 25.47
CA VAL A 624 18.72 -0.28 24.12
C VAL A 624 19.15 1.14 23.72
N THR A 625 19.09 2.10 24.65
CA THR A 625 19.54 3.49 24.39
C THR A 625 21.04 3.54 24.08
N ALA A 626 21.87 2.76 24.79
CA ALA A 626 23.31 2.68 24.53
C ALA A 626 23.65 2.01 23.18
N ARG A 627 22.75 1.17 22.67
CA ARG A 627 22.85 0.41 21.41
C ARG A 627 22.04 1.02 20.27
N GLY A 628 21.68 2.31 20.37
CA GLY A 628 20.75 2.96 19.46
C GLY A 628 21.16 2.91 17.98
N THR A 629 22.46 2.91 17.67
CA THR A 629 22.94 2.83 16.29
C THR A 629 22.75 1.45 15.69
N GLU A 630 23.06 0.38 16.43
CA GLU A 630 22.92 -0.98 15.89
C GLU A 630 21.47 -1.49 15.85
N LEU A 631 20.60 -0.91 16.70
CA LEU A 631 19.18 -1.27 16.78
C LEU A 631 18.26 -0.30 16.00
N GLU A 632 18.80 0.70 15.30
CA GLU A 632 18.02 1.79 14.67
C GLU A 632 16.88 1.30 13.76
N THR A 633 17.07 0.17 13.08
CA THR A 633 16.10 -0.39 12.13
C THR A 633 15.38 -1.64 12.64
N VAL A 634 15.61 -2.03 13.89
CA VAL A 634 15.00 -3.21 14.52
C VAL A 634 13.65 -2.84 15.12
N GLY A 635 12.59 -3.58 14.79
CA GLY A 635 11.26 -3.39 15.38
C GLY A 635 10.66 -2.01 15.17
N ARG A 636 11.16 -1.25 14.18
CA ARG A 636 10.86 0.16 13.98
C ARG A 636 9.40 0.36 13.58
N GLY A 637 8.73 1.31 14.25
CA GLY A 637 7.51 1.94 13.75
C GLY A 637 7.89 2.90 12.62
N ARG A 638 7.59 2.54 11.37
CA ARG A 638 7.97 3.34 10.19
C ARG A 638 6.89 4.35 9.87
N LEU A 639 7.28 5.52 9.39
CA LEU A 639 6.33 6.49 8.88
C LEU A 639 5.62 5.89 7.65
N LEU A 640 4.28 5.89 7.69
CA LEU A 640 3.46 5.45 6.58
C LEU A 640 3.68 6.38 5.38
N GLY A 641 3.90 5.79 4.20
CA GLY A 641 3.91 6.55 2.96
C GLY A 641 2.51 7.09 2.64
N PRO A 642 2.38 8.04 1.70
CA PRO A 642 1.10 8.62 1.33
C PRO A 642 0.05 7.57 0.95
N GLU A 643 0.43 6.54 0.21
CA GLU A 643 -0.46 5.45 -0.21
C GLU A 643 -0.90 4.56 0.96
N GLU A 644 -0.05 4.40 1.96
CA GLU A 644 -0.30 3.57 3.14
C GLU A 644 -1.19 4.29 4.15
N LEU A 645 -0.96 5.59 4.34
CA LEU A 645 -1.80 6.46 5.16
C LEU A 645 -3.22 6.54 4.59
N ASP A 646 -3.35 6.71 3.27
CA ASP A 646 -4.66 6.71 2.60
C ASP A 646 -5.44 5.41 2.81
N ARG A 647 -4.76 4.26 2.69
CA ARG A 647 -5.39 2.96 2.95
C ARG A 647 -5.75 2.81 4.42
N LYS A 648 -4.90 3.26 5.35
CA LYS A 648 -5.22 3.25 6.78
C LYS A 648 -6.45 4.11 7.08
N ASN A 649 -6.57 5.29 6.48
CA ASN A 649 -7.76 6.14 6.59
C ASN A 649 -9.03 5.40 6.14
N ILE A 650 -8.99 4.76 4.97
CA ILE A 650 -10.13 3.99 4.45
C ILE A 650 -10.44 2.79 5.34
N ALA A 651 -9.43 2.05 5.78
CA ALA A 651 -9.60 0.87 6.63
C ALA A 651 -10.21 1.20 8.00
N VAL A 652 -9.77 2.30 8.62
CA VAL A 652 -10.20 2.70 9.96
C VAL A 652 -11.51 3.49 9.93
N PHE A 653 -11.67 4.40 8.96
CA PHE A 653 -12.76 5.39 8.96
C PHE A 653 -13.73 5.25 7.78
N GLY A 654 -13.44 4.41 6.79
CA GLY A 654 -14.28 4.22 5.60
C GLY A 654 -14.12 5.30 4.51
N ARG A 655 -13.23 6.29 4.72
CA ARG A 655 -12.95 7.40 3.81
C ARG A 655 -11.53 7.92 3.98
N THR A 656 -10.96 8.52 2.93
CA THR A 656 -9.71 9.30 3.01
C THR A 656 -9.85 10.73 2.47
N TRP A 657 -8.77 11.51 2.61
CA TRP A 657 -8.70 12.94 2.35
C TRP A 657 -8.85 13.28 0.87
N GLN A 658 -9.78 14.19 0.58
CA GLN A 658 -10.17 14.61 -0.77
C GLN A 658 -10.52 13.44 -1.71
N GLN A 659 -11.05 12.34 -1.17
CA GLN A 659 -11.56 11.22 -1.96
C GLN A 659 -12.67 11.70 -2.90
N ASN A 660 -12.46 11.52 -4.20
CA ASN A 660 -13.45 11.82 -5.24
C ASN A 660 -14.13 10.52 -5.73
N SER A 661 -15.45 10.55 -5.87
CA SER A 661 -16.26 9.44 -6.38
C SER A 661 -16.32 9.35 -7.91
N HIS A 662 -15.88 10.38 -8.66
CA HIS A 662 -15.89 10.39 -10.12
C HIS A 662 -14.69 9.62 -10.69
N GLN A 663 -14.81 8.29 -10.78
CA GLN A 663 -13.71 7.40 -11.20
C GLN A 663 -13.51 7.31 -12.72
N ALA A 664 -14.51 7.68 -13.53
CA ALA A 664 -14.46 7.48 -14.98
C ALA A 664 -13.20 8.06 -15.65
N HIS A 665 -12.65 9.16 -15.12
CA HIS A 665 -11.45 9.83 -15.65
C HIS A 665 -10.12 9.17 -15.37
N HIS A 666 -10.08 8.19 -14.47
CA HIS A 666 -8.84 7.74 -13.88
C HIS A 666 -8.78 6.21 -13.85
N PHE A 667 -7.59 5.66 -14.10
CA PHE A 667 -7.35 4.22 -14.01
C PHE A 667 -7.44 3.69 -12.57
N SER A 668 -7.45 4.58 -11.57
CA SER A 668 -7.57 4.26 -10.15
C SER A 668 -8.28 5.38 -9.40
N MET A 669 -8.72 5.09 -8.18
CA MET A 669 -9.23 6.09 -7.24
C MET A 669 -8.25 7.26 -7.10
N GLN A 670 -8.81 8.48 -7.00
CA GLN A 670 -8.06 9.71 -6.77
C GLN A 670 -8.36 10.28 -5.39
N THR A 671 -7.31 10.71 -4.72
CA THR A 671 -7.34 11.35 -3.41
C THR A 671 -6.27 12.45 -3.38
N ALA A 672 -6.11 13.12 -2.23
CA ALA A 672 -4.99 14.03 -2.00
C ALA A 672 -3.60 13.34 -2.07
N LEU A 673 -3.51 12.06 -1.69
CA LEU A 673 -2.25 11.34 -1.48
C LEU A 673 -2.04 10.19 -2.49
N THR A 674 -3.06 9.76 -3.23
CA THR A 674 -2.99 8.66 -4.20
C THR A 674 -3.70 8.96 -5.51
N GLY A 675 -3.15 8.42 -6.60
CA GLY A 675 -3.66 8.61 -7.95
C GLY A 675 -2.82 9.55 -8.82
N PHE A 676 -3.29 9.77 -10.05
CA PHE A 676 -2.63 10.61 -11.06
C PHE A 676 -2.57 12.09 -10.67
N ARG A 677 -3.55 12.57 -9.91
CA ARG A 677 -3.60 13.95 -9.38
C ARG A 677 -3.33 14.03 -7.88
N ALA A 678 -2.48 13.15 -7.36
CA ALA A 678 -2.11 13.15 -5.95
C ALA A 678 -1.17 14.34 -5.62
N GLU A 679 -1.72 15.56 -5.65
CA GLU A 679 -0.98 16.83 -5.52
C GLU A 679 -0.15 16.90 -4.23
N PHE A 680 -0.55 16.17 -3.19
CA PHE A 680 0.13 16.17 -1.90
C PHE A 680 1.01 14.96 -1.63
N SER A 681 1.04 13.97 -2.54
CA SER A 681 1.84 12.74 -2.35
C SER A 681 3.33 13.05 -2.16
N ALA A 682 3.93 13.84 -3.07
CA ALA A 682 5.35 14.21 -2.96
C ALA A 682 5.65 15.04 -1.70
N PHE A 683 4.72 15.89 -1.26
CA PHE A 683 4.87 16.68 -0.03
C PHE A 683 4.77 15.83 1.25
N TYR A 684 4.12 14.65 1.17
CA TYR A 684 4.05 13.68 2.26
C TYR A 684 5.12 12.57 2.17
N GLY A 685 6.08 12.66 1.25
CA GLY A 685 7.18 11.69 1.13
C GLY A 685 6.96 10.58 0.11
N GLY A 686 5.97 10.73 -0.77
CA GLY A 686 5.81 9.92 -1.99
C GLY A 686 6.89 10.20 -3.03
N ILE A 687 6.95 9.34 -4.04
CA ILE A 687 7.89 9.43 -5.17
C ILE A 687 7.14 9.60 -6.48
N ASP A 688 7.75 10.28 -7.45
CA ASP A 688 7.24 10.36 -8.82
C ASP A 688 7.97 9.38 -9.77
N GLY A 689 9.07 8.77 -9.31
CA GLY A 689 9.91 7.85 -10.09
C GLY A 689 10.80 8.52 -11.14
N ALA A 690 10.68 9.83 -11.33
CA ALA A 690 11.39 10.65 -12.30
C ALA A 690 12.45 11.53 -11.61
N THR A 691 12.00 12.52 -10.82
CA THR A 691 12.85 13.47 -10.09
C THR A 691 13.01 13.05 -8.65
N VAL A 692 11.92 12.62 -8.01
CA VAL A 692 11.91 12.11 -6.64
C VAL A 692 11.86 10.58 -6.73
N THR A 693 12.96 9.93 -6.37
CA THR A 693 13.16 8.48 -6.55
C THR A 693 13.25 7.72 -5.24
N GLU A 694 13.33 8.41 -4.11
CA GLU A 694 13.42 7.84 -2.76
C GLU A 694 12.33 8.43 -1.88
N ARG A 695 11.71 7.59 -1.06
CA ARG A 695 10.68 8.02 -0.11
C ARG A 695 11.31 8.75 1.06
N ASN A 696 10.77 9.89 1.42
CA ASN A 696 11.13 10.51 2.68
C ASN A 696 10.32 9.87 3.82
N ARG A 697 11.01 9.15 4.70
CA ARG A 697 10.44 8.41 5.84
C ARG A 697 10.64 9.13 7.18
N GLU A 698 11.16 10.35 7.16
CA GLU A 698 11.34 11.20 8.34
C GLU A 698 10.36 12.36 8.31
N ILE A 699 9.65 12.58 9.42
CA ILE A 699 8.63 13.62 9.47
C ILE A 699 9.27 15.01 9.39
N THR A 700 8.94 15.75 8.33
CA THR A 700 9.41 17.12 8.12
C THR A 700 8.35 18.15 8.59
N PRO A 701 8.71 19.42 8.80
CA PRO A 701 7.73 20.47 9.09
C PRO A 701 6.63 20.58 8.02
N LEU A 702 6.97 20.31 6.76
CA LEU A 702 6.00 20.33 5.66
C LEU A 702 5.01 19.16 5.77
N MET A 703 5.49 17.95 6.06
CA MET A 703 4.63 16.78 6.29
C MET A 703 3.73 16.98 7.51
N SER A 704 4.23 17.60 8.58
CA SER A 704 3.43 17.91 9.77
C SER A 704 2.30 18.87 9.44
N ASN A 705 2.57 19.95 8.70
CA ASN A 705 1.54 20.90 8.27
C ASN A 705 0.52 20.25 7.33
N LEU A 706 0.98 19.35 6.46
CA LEU A 706 0.10 18.61 5.57
C LEU A 706 -0.81 17.64 6.31
N THR A 707 -0.28 16.97 7.34
CA THR A 707 -1.08 16.10 8.22
C THR A 707 -2.15 16.91 8.97
N GLU A 708 -1.80 18.11 9.43
CA GLU A 708 -2.76 19.01 10.09
C GLU A 708 -3.87 19.45 9.13
N ALA A 709 -3.53 19.78 7.88
CA ALA A 709 -4.52 20.10 6.84
C ALA A 709 -5.44 18.91 6.55
N MET A 710 -4.87 17.72 6.38
CA MET A 710 -5.61 16.46 6.22
C MET A 710 -6.58 16.25 7.39
N ALA A 711 -6.09 16.34 8.62
CA ALA A 711 -6.89 16.13 9.82
C ALA A 711 -8.03 17.14 9.96
N SER A 712 -7.76 18.42 9.65
CA SER A 712 -8.73 19.51 9.70
C SER A 712 -9.90 19.31 8.73
N GLU A 713 -9.64 18.80 7.53
CA GLU A 713 -10.67 18.57 6.51
C GLU A 713 -11.36 17.21 6.69
N LEU A 714 -10.59 16.14 6.93
CA LEU A 714 -11.09 14.78 6.94
C LEU A 714 -11.88 14.44 8.21
N ALA A 715 -11.47 14.94 9.38
CA ALA A 715 -12.10 14.55 10.65
C ALA A 715 -13.60 14.91 10.70
N CYS A 716 -13.97 16.09 10.18
CA CYS A 716 -15.37 16.50 10.15
C CYS A 716 -16.19 15.62 9.20
N GLN A 717 -15.61 15.21 8.07
CA GLN A 717 -16.24 14.35 7.07
C GLN A 717 -16.46 12.94 7.61
N ILE A 718 -15.46 12.35 8.27
CA ILE A 718 -15.57 11.03 8.92
C ILE A 718 -16.76 11.02 9.89
N VAL A 719 -16.83 12.01 10.77
CA VAL A 719 -17.84 12.03 11.84
C VAL A 719 -19.24 12.22 11.27
N ILE A 720 -19.43 13.21 10.39
CA ILE A 720 -20.77 13.49 9.86
C ILE A 720 -21.26 12.36 8.96
N GLU A 721 -20.38 11.74 8.16
CA GLU A 721 -20.76 10.64 7.29
C GLU A 721 -21.17 9.41 8.09
N ASP A 722 -20.35 9.00 9.07
CA ASP A 722 -20.58 7.78 9.83
C ASP A 722 -21.84 7.89 10.71
N PHE A 723 -22.07 9.02 11.39
CA PHE A 723 -23.30 9.22 12.18
C PHE A 723 -24.58 9.31 11.32
N ASN A 724 -24.46 9.59 10.03
CA ASN A 724 -25.56 9.58 9.07
C ASN A 724 -25.80 8.21 8.41
N ARG A 725 -24.93 7.22 8.65
CA ARG A 725 -25.20 5.82 8.32
C ARG A 725 -26.13 5.17 9.36
N PRO A 726 -27.01 4.24 8.95
CA PRO A 726 -27.71 3.35 9.87
C PRO A 726 -26.72 2.68 10.82
N LEU A 727 -27.09 2.46 12.10
CA LEU A 727 -26.16 1.96 13.14
C LEU A 727 -25.38 0.69 12.70
N LYS A 728 -26.03 -0.24 11.99
CA LYS A 728 -25.41 -1.48 11.49
C LYS A 728 -24.45 -1.30 10.31
N GLN A 729 -24.47 -0.14 9.66
CA GLN A 729 -23.63 0.22 8.51
C GLN A 729 -22.54 1.23 8.89
N ARG A 730 -22.47 1.63 10.17
CA ARG A 730 -21.41 2.49 10.68
C ARG A 730 -20.10 1.73 10.70
N HIS A 731 -19.04 2.38 10.26
CA HIS A 731 -17.68 1.89 10.32
C HIS A 731 -17.12 2.01 11.74
N PHE A 732 -17.51 3.05 12.49
CA PHE A 732 -16.82 3.39 13.74
C PHE A 732 -17.73 3.75 14.94
N PHE A 733 -18.71 4.66 14.80
CA PHE A 733 -19.51 5.15 15.93
C PHE A 733 -20.67 4.21 16.29
N THR A 734 -20.34 3.07 16.88
CA THR A 734 -21.29 1.98 17.19
C THR A 734 -21.79 1.97 18.64
N GLU A 735 -21.07 2.61 19.55
CA GLU A 735 -21.39 2.63 20.99
C GLU A 735 -22.21 3.86 21.40
N VAL A 736 -22.26 4.88 20.53
CA VAL A 736 -22.90 6.17 20.82
C VAL A 736 -23.82 6.64 19.70
N SER A 737 -24.79 7.47 20.05
CA SER A 737 -25.52 8.31 19.12
C SER A 737 -24.88 9.70 19.05
N ARG A 738 -25.23 10.48 18.01
CA ARG A 738 -24.82 11.88 17.90
C ARG A 738 -25.31 12.79 19.03
N THR A 739 -26.24 12.34 19.88
CA THR A 739 -26.79 13.08 21.03
C THR A 739 -26.39 12.48 22.38
N THR A 740 -25.49 11.50 22.38
CA THR A 740 -24.98 10.88 23.60
C THR A 740 -23.97 11.80 24.26
N VAL A 741 -24.33 12.33 25.44
CA VAL A 741 -23.48 13.21 26.26
C VAL A 741 -23.21 12.55 27.61
N PRO A 742 -21.98 12.55 28.13
CA PRO A 742 -21.67 12.09 29.49
C PRO A 742 -22.57 12.75 30.54
N GLY A 743 -23.14 11.95 31.45
CA GLY A 743 -24.08 12.41 32.47
C GLY A 743 -25.55 12.16 32.14
N LYS A 744 -25.89 11.89 30.88
CA LYS A 744 -27.24 11.51 30.46
C LYS A 744 -27.61 10.11 31.01
N LEU A 745 -28.63 10.08 31.87
CA LEU A 745 -29.18 8.87 32.49
C LEU A 745 -30.24 8.22 31.60
N ALA A 746 -31.04 9.04 30.93
CA ALA A 746 -32.07 8.59 30.01
C ALA A 746 -32.37 9.69 28.98
N ASP A 747 -32.73 9.28 27.77
CA ASP A 747 -33.14 10.15 26.68
C ASP A 747 -34.14 9.41 25.80
N ALA A 748 -35.32 9.97 25.65
CA ALA A 748 -36.42 9.37 24.91
C ALA A 748 -37.12 10.43 24.07
N GLN A 749 -37.43 10.05 22.84
CA GLN A 749 -38.27 10.84 21.94
C GLN A 749 -39.40 9.98 21.43
N GLY A 750 -40.56 10.59 21.17
CA GLY A 750 -41.70 9.85 20.68
C GLY A 750 -42.75 10.73 20.02
N LEU A 751 -43.70 10.06 19.37
CA LEU A 751 -44.91 10.67 18.83
C LEU A 751 -46.08 10.37 19.77
N LEU A 752 -46.93 11.36 19.96
CA LEU A 752 -48.17 11.29 20.73
C LEU A 752 -49.32 11.47 19.74
N PRO A 753 -49.88 10.37 19.18
CA PRO A 753 -50.79 10.42 18.05
C PRO A 753 -52.18 10.93 18.43
N GLY A 754 -52.85 11.55 17.48
CA GLY A 754 -54.28 11.85 17.56
C GLY A 754 -54.59 13.34 17.75
N ARG A 755 -55.64 13.76 17.06
CA ARG A 755 -56.20 15.11 17.13
C ARG A 755 -57.32 15.18 18.18
N ALA A 756 -57.44 16.31 18.85
CA ALA A 756 -58.56 16.62 19.73
C ALA A 756 -59.84 16.80 18.90
N GLN A 757 -60.95 16.19 19.33
CA GLN A 757 -62.24 16.25 18.64
C GLN A 757 -62.94 17.62 18.76
N SER A 758 -62.48 18.49 19.67
CA SER A 758 -62.96 19.85 19.85
C SER A 758 -61.80 20.79 20.14
N GLY A 759 -61.97 22.09 19.92
CA GLY A 759 -60.92 23.11 20.15
C GLY A 759 -60.45 23.23 21.61
N THR A 760 -61.10 22.55 22.55
CA THR A 760 -60.73 22.47 23.98
C THR A 760 -60.46 21.04 24.46
N GLY A 761 -60.51 20.05 23.57
CA GLY A 761 -60.27 18.64 23.88
C GLY A 761 -58.79 18.30 24.03
N MET A 762 -58.50 17.21 24.72
CA MET A 762 -57.13 16.69 24.93
C MET A 762 -57.12 15.17 24.78
N GLN A 763 -56.12 14.64 24.09
CA GLN A 763 -55.82 13.19 24.08
C GLN A 763 -54.84 12.87 25.20
N ASN A 764 -55.02 11.74 25.89
CA ASN A 764 -54.13 11.34 26.99
C ASN A 764 -53.16 10.25 26.52
N HIS A 765 -51.94 10.32 27.03
CA HIS A 765 -50.86 9.41 26.68
C HIS A 765 -50.12 8.97 27.94
N GLU A 766 -49.59 7.76 27.91
CA GLU A 766 -48.72 7.21 28.95
C GLU A 766 -47.38 6.88 28.33
N VAL A 767 -46.32 7.41 28.93
CA VAL A 767 -44.94 7.19 28.50
C VAL A 767 -44.18 6.59 29.66
N GLU A 768 -43.50 5.48 29.41
CA GLU A 768 -42.64 4.82 30.39
C GLU A 768 -41.18 4.95 29.97
N LEU A 769 -40.33 5.33 30.92
CA LEU A 769 -38.90 5.45 30.71
C LEU A 769 -38.16 4.73 31.85
N ALA A 770 -37.44 3.67 31.51
CA ALA A 770 -36.55 2.99 32.44
C ALA A 770 -35.28 3.84 32.65
N VAL A 771 -34.83 3.96 33.89
CA VAL A 771 -33.71 4.81 34.29
C VAL A 771 -32.88 4.13 35.37
N ALA A 772 -31.58 3.97 35.11
CA ALA A 772 -30.60 3.54 36.10
C ALA A 772 -29.96 4.77 36.77
N MET A 773 -30.45 5.18 37.94
CA MET A 773 -29.90 6.32 38.69
C MET A 773 -28.51 5.99 39.25
N VAL A 774 -27.61 6.98 39.23
CA VAL A 774 -26.23 6.87 39.77
C VAL A 774 -26.07 7.42 41.18
N GLY A 775 -27.17 7.86 41.81
CA GLY A 775 -27.17 8.48 43.12
C GLY A 775 -26.88 9.99 43.05
N GLY A 776 -27.74 10.78 43.67
CA GLY A 776 -27.65 12.24 43.75
C GLY A 776 -28.62 12.96 42.79
N PRO A 777 -28.51 14.30 42.70
CA PRO A 777 -29.42 15.11 41.90
C PRO A 777 -29.20 14.94 40.40
N ALA A 778 -30.31 14.86 39.65
CA ALA A 778 -30.36 14.85 38.20
C ALA A 778 -31.43 15.81 37.68
N VAL A 779 -31.20 16.48 36.55
CA VAL A 779 -32.16 17.36 35.89
C VAL A 779 -33.05 16.52 34.98
N PHE A 780 -34.34 16.45 35.29
CA PHE A 780 -35.37 15.97 34.38
C PHE A 780 -35.81 17.13 33.49
N ARG A 781 -35.91 16.91 32.18
CA ARG A 781 -36.42 17.88 31.21
C ARG A 781 -37.41 17.19 30.27
N LEU A 782 -38.55 17.85 30.04
CA LEU A 782 -39.54 17.49 29.02
C LEU A 782 -39.67 18.67 28.06
N GLN A 783 -39.63 18.39 26.76
CA GLN A 783 -39.71 19.41 25.72
C GLN A 783 -40.69 18.99 24.63
N ASP A 784 -41.50 19.95 24.18
CA ASP A 784 -42.28 19.83 22.95
C ASP A 784 -41.35 20.05 21.74
N MET A 785 -41.35 19.10 20.81
CA MET A 785 -40.56 19.11 19.57
C MET A 785 -41.45 19.20 18.33
N THR A 786 -42.74 19.49 18.51
CA THR A 786 -43.71 19.63 17.42
C THR A 786 -43.38 20.86 16.59
N ARG A 787 -43.26 20.67 15.26
CA ARG A 787 -43.03 21.76 14.30
C ARG A 787 -44.35 22.18 13.66
N SER A 788 -44.36 23.39 13.08
CA SER A 788 -45.54 23.90 12.37
C SER A 788 -46.82 23.90 13.21
N SER A 789 -46.70 24.11 14.52
CA SER A 789 -47.81 24.01 15.48
C SER A 789 -48.97 24.96 15.19
N TYR A 790 -48.74 26.01 14.40
CA TYR A 790 -49.73 26.98 13.95
C TYR A 790 -50.17 26.84 12.48
N GLN A 791 -49.60 25.90 11.72
CA GLN A 791 -50.00 25.70 10.32
C GLN A 791 -51.30 24.90 10.27
N SER A 792 -52.30 25.47 9.60
CA SER A 792 -53.62 24.88 9.44
C SER A 792 -53.84 24.31 8.04
N THR A 793 -54.62 23.24 7.94
CA THR A 793 -55.11 22.67 6.69
C THR A 793 -56.26 23.46 6.05
N ASP A 794 -56.93 24.33 6.80
CA ASP A 794 -58.11 25.09 6.34
C ASP A 794 -57.94 26.62 6.40
N GLY A 795 -56.76 27.11 6.83
CA GLY A 795 -56.47 28.53 6.96
C GLY A 795 -57.01 29.20 8.23
N GLU A 796 -57.83 28.50 9.02
CA GLU A 796 -58.28 28.97 10.33
C GLU A 796 -57.19 28.78 11.39
N ARG A 797 -57.27 29.55 12.49
CA ARG A 797 -56.32 29.43 13.59
C ARG A 797 -56.32 28.00 14.15
N THR A 798 -55.13 27.42 14.29
CA THR A 798 -54.91 26.11 14.91
C THR A 798 -53.85 26.21 16.00
N ASN A 799 -53.68 25.18 16.83
CA ASN A 799 -52.58 25.08 17.79
C ASN A 799 -52.25 23.62 18.13
N ALA A 800 -51.06 23.41 18.70
CA ALA A 800 -50.63 22.15 19.28
C ALA A 800 -49.87 22.41 20.61
N ASP A 801 -50.51 22.12 21.75
CA ASP A 801 -49.90 22.28 23.09
C ASP A 801 -49.69 20.91 23.77
N LEU A 802 -48.51 20.71 24.36
CA LEU A 802 -48.15 19.52 25.14
C LEU A 802 -48.48 19.75 26.62
N VAL A 803 -49.18 18.79 27.25
CA VAL A 803 -49.70 18.90 28.60
C VAL A 803 -49.04 17.87 29.51
N VAL A 804 -48.57 18.30 30.69
CA VAL A 804 -48.09 17.40 31.75
C VAL A 804 -49.18 17.28 32.81
N LYS A 805 -49.72 16.07 32.97
CA LYS A 805 -50.75 15.79 33.98
C LYS A 805 -50.12 15.25 35.26
N GLU A 806 -49.23 14.29 35.11
CA GLU A 806 -48.62 13.58 36.22
C GLU A 806 -47.30 12.92 35.81
N ILE A 807 -46.30 12.96 36.69
CA ILE A 807 -45.05 12.21 36.58
C ILE A 807 -44.91 11.36 37.84
N GLN A 808 -44.75 10.04 37.68
CA GLN A 808 -44.45 9.13 38.78
C GLN A 808 -43.04 8.56 38.63
N VAL A 809 -42.30 8.53 39.72
CA VAL A 809 -41.05 7.78 39.85
C VAL A 809 -41.37 6.48 40.57
N ARG A 810 -41.15 5.34 39.91
CA ARG A 810 -41.41 4.01 40.45
C ARG A 810 -40.11 3.22 40.63
N GLN A 811 -40.09 2.34 41.61
CA GLN A 811 -39.06 1.31 41.77
C GLN A 811 -39.78 -0.03 41.90
N GLY A 812 -39.69 -0.87 40.86
CA GLY A 812 -40.58 -2.01 40.70
C GLY A 812 -42.05 -1.57 40.65
N SER A 813 -42.92 -2.21 41.43
CA SER A 813 -44.34 -1.84 41.53
C SER A 813 -44.63 -0.67 42.48
N ARG A 814 -43.63 -0.17 43.21
CA ARG A 814 -43.80 0.87 44.24
C ARG A 814 -43.61 2.27 43.65
N VAL A 815 -44.59 3.16 43.84
CA VAL A 815 -44.45 4.60 43.56
C VAL A 815 -43.64 5.24 44.68
N ILE A 816 -42.48 5.80 44.34
CA ILE A 816 -41.55 6.45 45.28
C ILE A 816 -41.81 7.96 45.33
N LYS A 817 -42.16 8.57 44.19
CA LYS A 817 -42.50 9.99 44.08
C LYS A 817 -43.61 10.18 43.06
N GLN A 818 -44.56 11.07 43.34
CA GLN A 818 -45.64 11.47 42.44
C GLN A 818 -45.65 13.00 42.35
N ILE A 819 -45.65 13.53 41.13
CA ILE A 819 -45.62 14.96 40.85
C ILE A 819 -46.77 15.26 39.89
N LEU A 820 -47.76 16.04 40.34
CA LEU A 820 -48.84 16.51 39.48
C LEU A 820 -48.37 17.69 38.62
N GLY A 821 -49.01 17.92 37.46
CA GLY A 821 -48.69 19.07 36.59
C GLY A 821 -48.70 20.40 37.32
N SER A 822 -49.69 20.63 38.19
CA SER A 822 -49.80 21.82 39.04
C SER A 822 -48.69 21.97 40.09
N GLN A 823 -47.90 20.93 40.34
CA GLN A 823 -46.81 20.90 41.34
C GLN A 823 -45.42 21.03 40.71
N LEU A 824 -45.31 21.16 39.38
CA LEU A 824 -44.01 21.26 38.70
C LEU A 824 -43.22 22.49 39.18
N GLN A 825 -43.88 23.66 39.27
CA GLN A 825 -43.24 24.91 39.73
C GLN A 825 -42.70 24.84 41.17
N ALA A 826 -43.19 23.89 41.99
CA ALA A 826 -42.73 23.69 43.35
C ALA A 826 -41.55 22.71 43.46
N GLN A 827 -41.13 22.08 42.35
CA GLN A 827 -39.98 21.19 42.37
C GLN A 827 -38.67 21.98 42.51
N ARG A 828 -37.71 21.35 43.17
CA ARG A 828 -36.35 21.90 43.31
C ARG A 828 -35.73 22.07 41.92
N GLY A 829 -35.00 23.17 41.70
CA GLY A 829 -34.35 23.46 40.42
C GLY A 829 -35.31 23.65 39.25
N PHE A 830 -36.59 23.97 39.52
CA PHE A 830 -37.56 24.19 38.45
C PHE A 830 -37.14 25.35 37.54
N ALA A 831 -37.11 25.07 36.24
CA ALA A 831 -37.02 26.06 35.19
C ALA A 831 -37.96 25.65 34.04
N ALA A 832 -38.39 26.62 33.24
CA ALA A 832 -39.21 26.37 32.07
C ALA A 832 -38.89 27.44 31.03
N ASP A 833 -39.24 27.15 29.78
CA ASP A 833 -39.06 28.08 28.66
C ASP A 833 -39.70 29.43 28.97
N GLN A 834 -39.05 30.53 28.57
CA GLN A 834 -39.49 31.89 28.87
C GLN A 834 -39.48 32.76 27.62
N TRP A 835 -40.48 33.63 27.51
CA TRP A 835 -40.51 34.72 26.54
C TRP A 835 -40.43 36.05 27.26
N THR A 836 -39.88 37.05 26.57
CA THR A 836 -39.80 38.42 27.08
C THR A 836 -40.85 39.26 26.37
N ASP A 837 -41.70 39.93 27.14
CA ASP A 837 -42.68 40.86 26.56
C ASP A 837 -42.04 42.18 26.10
N SER A 838 -42.82 43.02 25.43
CA SER A 838 -42.36 44.33 24.94
C SER A 838 -41.91 45.30 26.04
N SER A 839 -42.18 45.00 27.32
CA SER A 839 -41.72 45.77 28.48
C SER A 839 -40.43 45.21 29.11
N GLY A 840 -39.87 44.14 28.56
CA GLY A 840 -38.68 43.46 29.11
C GLY A 840 -39.00 42.47 30.23
N LYS A 841 -40.27 42.23 30.55
CA LYS A 841 -40.68 41.29 31.60
C LYS A 841 -40.71 39.87 31.04
N LYS A 842 -40.10 38.94 31.76
CA LYS A 842 -40.06 37.52 31.40
C LYS A 842 -41.30 36.79 31.92
N TRP A 843 -41.87 35.94 31.07
CA TRP A 843 -43.03 35.09 31.36
C TRP A 843 -42.72 33.66 30.94
N PHE A 844 -43.23 32.67 31.67
CA PHE A 844 -43.11 31.28 31.25
C PHE A 844 -43.94 31.03 29.98
N ARG A 845 -43.41 30.21 29.07
CA ARG A 845 -44.14 29.65 27.94
C ARG A 845 -44.92 28.41 28.36
N GLY A 846 -45.72 28.55 29.41
CA GLY A 846 -46.61 27.53 29.93
C GLY A 846 -47.30 27.97 31.21
N ASP A 847 -48.48 27.40 31.49
CA ASP A 847 -49.32 27.77 32.61
C ASP A 847 -50.08 26.57 33.20
N VAL A 848 -50.42 26.64 34.49
CA VAL A 848 -51.29 25.64 35.12
C VAL A 848 -52.74 25.93 34.74
N ARG A 849 -53.35 25.04 33.96
CA ARG A 849 -54.77 25.13 33.59
C ARG A 849 -55.62 24.17 34.41
N ASN A 850 -56.87 24.60 34.66
CA ASN A 850 -57.87 23.86 35.45
C ASN A 850 -57.38 23.47 36.86
N GLY A 851 -56.41 24.20 37.41
CA GLY A 851 -55.81 23.95 38.73
C GLY A 851 -55.03 22.64 38.85
N ARG A 852 -54.78 21.93 37.74
CA ARG A 852 -54.27 20.55 37.78
C ARG A 852 -53.15 20.28 36.79
N ASP A 853 -53.29 20.72 35.55
CA ASP A 853 -52.43 20.28 34.45
C ASP A 853 -51.50 21.42 34.02
N TRP A 854 -50.23 21.13 33.77
CA TRP A 854 -49.28 22.10 33.21
C TRP A 854 -49.34 22.06 31.69
N VAL A 855 -49.84 23.14 31.08
CA VAL A 855 -49.96 23.25 29.62
C VAL A 855 -48.75 24.03 29.11
N MET A 856 -47.93 23.39 28.29
CA MET A 856 -46.79 24.01 27.63
C MET A 856 -47.23 24.59 26.28
N HIS A 857 -46.82 25.82 26.02
CA HIS A 857 -46.98 26.40 24.69
C HIS A 857 -46.10 25.69 23.67
N GLU A 858 -46.36 25.90 22.39
CA GLU A 858 -45.70 25.21 21.29
C GLU A 858 -44.17 25.30 21.34
N GLY A 859 -43.50 24.15 21.27
CA GLY A 859 -42.04 24.08 21.32
C GLY A 859 -41.42 24.43 22.68
N ALA A 860 -42.22 24.66 23.73
CA ALA A 860 -41.72 24.99 25.06
C ALA A 860 -41.20 23.74 25.80
N TRP A 861 -40.43 23.99 26.86
CA TRP A 861 -39.84 22.97 27.71
C TRP A 861 -40.01 23.29 29.19
N VAL A 862 -39.92 22.25 30.01
CA VAL A 862 -39.91 22.33 31.48
C VAL A 862 -38.85 21.40 32.03
N GLU A 863 -38.15 21.83 33.07
CA GLU A 863 -37.13 21.03 33.76
C GLU A 863 -37.15 21.23 35.28
N PHE A 864 -36.68 20.23 36.02
CA PHE A 864 -36.53 20.27 37.48
C PHE A 864 -35.57 19.18 37.98
N GLU A 865 -35.12 19.29 39.22
CA GLU A 865 -34.24 18.32 39.86
C GLU A 865 -35.00 17.12 40.47
N LEU A 866 -34.49 15.92 40.18
CA LEU A 866 -34.81 14.65 40.83
C LEU A 866 -33.56 14.16 41.57
N ASP A 867 -33.64 14.12 42.90
CA ASP A 867 -32.59 13.59 43.76
C ASP A 867 -33.00 12.19 44.24
N LEU A 868 -32.35 11.15 43.71
CA LEU A 868 -32.67 9.76 43.98
C LEU A 868 -31.38 8.98 44.31
N PRO A 869 -31.43 7.97 45.20
CA PRO A 869 -30.33 7.03 45.38
C PRO A 869 -29.99 6.28 44.10
N ALA A 870 -28.82 5.62 44.08
CA ALA A 870 -28.46 4.75 42.97
C ALA A 870 -29.39 3.54 42.90
N GLY A 871 -29.80 3.14 41.69
CA GLY A 871 -30.67 1.99 41.45
C GLY A 871 -31.55 2.12 40.21
N GLU A 872 -32.31 1.07 39.91
CA GLU A 872 -33.24 1.03 38.78
C GLU A 872 -34.60 1.66 39.13
N TYR A 873 -35.07 2.55 38.27
CA TYR A 873 -36.34 3.26 38.39
C TYR A 873 -37.10 3.29 37.06
N THR A 874 -38.39 3.55 37.13
CA THR A 874 -39.23 3.83 35.96
C THR A 874 -39.90 5.18 36.14
N LEU A 875 -39.68 6.10 35.20
CA LEU A 875 -40.43 7.34 35.10
C LEU A 875 -41.68 7.07 34.26
N PHE A 876 -42.85 7.21 34.89
CA PHE A 876 -44.15 7.04 34.26
C PHE A 876 -44.77 8.43 34.08
N LEU A 877 -44.81 8.91 32.84
CA LEU A 877 -45.35 10.22 32.49
C LEU A 877 -46.75 10.05 31.92
N LYS A 878 -47.73 10.71 32.54
CA LYS A 878 -49.05 10.91 31.98
C LYS A 878 -49.08 12.27 31.31
N LEU A 879 -48.99 12.23 29.98
CA LEU A 879 -48.98 13.39 29.11
C LEU A 879 -50.36 13.57 28.47
N GLY A 880 -50.62 14.77 27.96
CA GLY A 880 -51.77 15.05 27.13
C GLY A 880 -51.39 15.90 25.92
N THR A 881 -52.12 15.77 24.83
CA THR A 881 -51.93 16.60 23.63
C THR A 881 -53.19 17.38 23.30
N MET A 882 -53.04 18.69 23.11
CA MET A 882 -54.10 19.59 22.63
C MET A 882 -53.83 19.95 21.16
N LEU A 883 -53.84 18.94 20.29
CA LEU A 883 -53.64 19.10 18.84
C LEU A 883 -54.98 19.29 18.13
N GLN A 884 -55.26 20.47 17.58
CA GLN A 884 -56.56 20.75 16.97
C GLN A 884 -56.81 19.98 15.65
N ALA A 885 -58.08 19.71 15.34
CA ALA A 885 -58.47 18.88 14.19
C ALA A 885 -57.98 19.40 12.83
N ASN A 886 -57.87 20.73 12.68
CA ASN A 886 -57.42 21.42 11.47
C ASN A 886 -55.90 21.66 11.41
N ASN A 887 -55.11 21.12 12.35
CA ASN A 887 -53.65 21.24 12.30
C ASN A 887 -53.06 20.37 11.18
N VAL A 888 -51.96 20.81 10.56
CA VAL A 888 -51.23 19.99 9.57
C VAL A 888 -50.66 18.71 10.18
N ASN A 889 -50.31 18.72 11.46
CA ASN A 889 -49.78 17.55 12.16
C ASN A 889 -50.91 16.56 12.53
N ASP A 890 -50.60 15.27 12.57
CA ASP A 890 -51.48 14.18 13.05
C ASP A 890 -51.02 13.61 14.41
N ALA A 891 -49.83 13.97 14.87
CA ALA A 891 -49.26 13.65 16.18
C ALA A 891 -48.41 14.83 16.70
N MET A 892 -48.29 14.95 18.03
CA MET A 892 -47.29 15.82 18.65
C MET A 892 -45.99 15.05 18.89
N ARG A 893 -44.85 15.74 18.89
CA ARG A 893 -43.53 15.14 19.17
C ARG A 893 -43.01 15.66 20.50
N TYR A 894 -42.42 14.78 21.31
CA TYR A 894 -41.79 15.17 22.57
C TYR A 894 -40.39 14.60 22.68
N THR A 895 -39.59 15.22 23.54
CA THR A 895 -38.33 14.69 24.08
C THR A 895 -38.36 14.74 25.61
N VAL A 896 -37.93 13.66 26.25
CA VAL A 896 -37.66 13.57 27.70
C VAL A 896 -36.20 13.22 27.89
N SER A 897 -35.49 14.00 28.69
CA SER A 897 -34.12 13.70 29.08
C SER A 897 -33.94 13.77 30.59
N LEU A 898 -33.08 12.92 31.13
CA LEU A 898 -32.65 12.97 32.52
C LEU A 898 -31.11 13.02 32.57
N ASN A 899 -30.55 14.06 33.18
CA ASN A 899 -29.11 14.30 33.20
C ASN A 899 -28.59 14.41 34.64
N ALA A 900 -27.64 13.56 35.04
CA ALA A 900 -27.02 13.57 36.35
C ALA A 900 -26.17 14.84 36.55
N ILE A 901 -26.41 15.55 37.66
CA ILE A 901 -25.59 16.72 38.07
C ILE A 901 -24.34 16.24 38.82
N GLN A 902 -24.46 15.15 39.59
CA GLN A 902 -23.37 14.52 40.32
C GLN A 902 -23.18 13.08 39.86
N ASN A 903 -21.97 12.55 40.06
CA ASN A 903 -21.61 11.19 39.62
C ASN A 903 -21.86 10.96 38.12
N SER A 904 -21.81 12.02 37.30
CA SER A 904 -22.08 11.97 35.86
C SER A 904 -21.19 10.97 35.13
N MET A 905 -19.95 10.78 35.58
CA MET A 905 -19.03 9.78 35.01
C MET A 905 -19.39 8.32 35.33
N ARG A 906 -20.33 8.08 36.25
CA ARG A 906 -20.86 6.72 36.53
C ARG A 906 -22.08 6.39 35.69
N THR A 907 -22.56 7.32 34.86
CA THR A 907 -23.76 7.11 34.04
C THR A 907 -23.49 6.16 32.88
N PRO A 908 -24.51 5.43 32.40
CA PRO A 908 -24.38 4.59 31.21
C PRO A 908 -23.87 5.37 29.99
N SER A 909 -24.29 6.63 29.81
CA SER A 909 -23.81 7.45 28.69
C SER A 909 -22.32 7.80 28.81
N ALA A 910 -21.82 8.10 30.01
CA ALA A 910 -20.39 8.35 30.20
C ALA A 910 -19.55 7.10 29.93
N GLN A 911 -20.05 5.92 30.35
CA GLN A 911 -19.42 4.64 30.05
C GLN A 911 -19.44 4.32 28.55
N ALA A 912 -20.54 4.64 27.85
CA ALA A 912 -20.64 4.46 26.40
C ALA A 912 -19.66 5.38 25.63
N VAL A 913 -19.54 6.64 26.04
CA VAL A 913 -18.56 7.57 25.45
C VAL A 913 -17.14 7.11 25.73
N GLU A 914 -16.82 6.68 26.95
CA GLU A 914 -15.50 6.10 27.26
C GLU A 914 -15.23 4.86 26.39
N LYS A 915 -16.20 3.95 26.25
CA LYS A 915 -16.08 2.76 25.40
C LYS A 915 -15.84 3.14 23.94
N GLN A 916 -16.52 4.16 23.43
CA GLN A 916 -16.32 4.67 22.07
C GLN A 916 -14.93 5.29 21.89
N ILE A 917 -14.41 6.06 22.87
CA ILE A 917 -13.05 6.61 22.81
C ILE A 917 -12.02 5.48 22.80
N ARG A 918 -12.19 4.45 23.64
CA ARG A 918 -11.31 3.26 23.64
C ARG A 918 -11.34 2.54 22.30
N ALA A 919 -12.53 2.36 21.72
CA ALA A 919 -12.69 1.79 20.39
C ALA A 919 -11.98 2.62 19.31
N LEU A 920 -12.02 3.97 19.40
CA LEU A 920 -11.31 4.88 18.47
C LEU A 920 -9.83 4.59 18.46
N LEU A 921 -9.24 4.63 19.66
CA LEU A 921 -7.79 4.49 19.82
C LEU A 921 -7.34 3.09 19.45
N MET A 922 -8.11 2.06 19.80
CA MET A 922 -7.79 0.68 19.45
C MET A 922 -7.90 0.43 17.94
N ALA A 923 -8.92 0.96 17.26
CA ALA A 923 -9.03 0.83 15.81
C ALA A 923 -7.91 1.60 15.08
N ALA A 924 -7.62 2.83 15.52
CA ALA A 924 -6.69 3.72 14.84
C ALA A 924 -5.21 3.41 15.10
N THR A 925 -4.88 3.02 16.33
CA THR A 925 -3.49 2.87 16.81
C THR A 925 -3.17 1.50 17.40
N HIS A 926 -4.19 0.63 17.57
CA HIS A 926 -4.05 -0.69 18.18
C HIS A 926 -3.34 -0.68 19.54
N ARG A 927 -3.51 0.42 20.27
CA ARG A 927 -2.91 0.67 21.57
C ARG A 927 -3.98 0.83 22.63
N GLU A 928 -3.79 0.17 23.77
CA GLU A 928 -4.62 0.41 24.93
C GLU A 928 -4.32 1.80 25.53
N ALA A 929 -5.39 2.57 25.74
CA ALA A 929 -5.29 3.88 26.35
C ALA A 929 -5.32 3.80 27.87
N SER A 930 -4.36 4.47 28.50
CA SER A 930 -4.33 4.65 29.95
C SER A 930 -5.55 5.43 30.43
N ARG A 931 -5.87 5.32 31.73
CA ARG A 931 -6.98 6.07 32.31
C ARG A 931 -6.80 7.58 32.15
N ALA A 932 -5.57 8.08 32.33
CA ALA A 932 -5.25 9.50 32.19
C ALA A 932 -5.48 10.01 30.76
N GLU A 933 -5.11 9.23 29.74
CA GLU A 933 -5.37 9.58 28.34
C GLU A 933 -6.87 9.64 28.04
N ILE A 934 -7.64 8.66 28.53
CA ILE A 934 -9.09 8.65 28.38
C ILE A 934 -9.74 9.87 29.05
N ASP A 935 -9.32 10.21 30.27
CA ASP A 935 -9.85 11.37 30.98
C ASP A 935 -9.52 12.69 30.25
N ALA A 936 -8.31 12.79 29.66
CA ALA A 936 -7.92 13.95 28.84
C ALA A 936 -8.75 14.06 27.54
N LEU A 937 -8.94 12.95 26.81
CA LEU A 937 -9.74 12.94 25.58
C LEU A 937 -11.22 13.22 25.87
N MET A 938 -11.76 12.68 26.97
CA MET A 938 -13.10 13.00 27.42
C MET A 938 -13.26 14.50 27.68
N ALA A 939 -12.28 15.13 28.34
CA ALA A 939 -12.28 16.57 28.60
C ALA A 939 -12.21 17.39 27.30
N SER A 940 -11.36 17.02 26.35
CA SER A 940 -11.25 17.67 25.04
C SER A 940 -12.54 17.57 24.23
N LEU A 941 -13.17 16.40 24.21
CA LEU A 941 -14.46 16.18 23.55
C LEU A 941 -15.56 17.06 24.14
N LEU A 942 -15.68 17.08 25.47
CA LEU A 942 -16.69 17.87 26.17
C LEU A 942 -16.47 19.37 26.01
N SER A 943 -15.21 19.82 26.04
CA SER A 943 -14.86 21.23 25.82
C SER A 943 -15.21 21.69 24.40
N SER A 944 -14.89 20.88 23.39
CA SER A 944 -15.21 21.18 21.99
C SER A 944 -16.71 21.16 21.74
N ALA A 945 -17.43 20.19 22.32
CA ALA A 945 -18.88 20.14 22.24
C ALA A 945 -19.55 21.36 22.88
N ALA A 946 -19.08 21.78 24.07
CA ALA A 946 -19.61 22.95 24.75
C ALA A 946 -19.37 24.25 23.97
N ASP A 947 -18.22 24.40 23.32
CA ASP A 947 -17.92 25.55 22.44
C ASP A 947 -18.83 25.56 21.20
N ALA A 948 -19.03 24.41 20.56
CA ALA A 948 -19.92 24.29 19.39
C ALA A 948 -21.36 24.70 19.72
N VAL A 949 -21.89 24.30 20.88
CA VAL A 949 -23.25 24.67 21.33
C VAL A 949 -23.43 26.19 21.45
N GLN A 950 -22.38 26.94 21.82
CA GLN A 950 -22.44 28.41 21.91
C GLN A 950 -22.66 29.06 20.54
N HIS A 951 -22.28 28.38 19.46
CA HIS A 951 -22.36 28.86 18.07
C HIS A 951 -23.61 28.34 17.33
N GLY A 952 -24.47 27.56 18.00
CA GLY A 952 -25.75 27.07 17.48
C GLY A 952 -25.82 25.54 17.37
N GLY A 953 -27.04 25.00 17.25
CA GLY A 953 -27.28 23.54 17.21
C GLY A 953 -27.10 22.87 15.83
N TRP A 954 -26.26 23.44 14.97
CA TRP A 954 -26.02 22.95 13.60
C TRP A 954 -24.54 22.66 13.39
N PHE A 955 -24.25 21.52 12.79
CA PHE A 955 -22.88 21.10 12.48
C PHE A 955 -22.17 22.08 11.54
N ASN A 956 -22.85 22.47 10.45
CA ASN A 956 -22.35 23.48 9.51
C ASN A 956 -22.91 24.87 9.90
N SER A 957 -22.14 25.65 10.64
CA SER A 957 -22.46 27.05 10.98
C SER A 957 -21.44 28.00 10.35
N HIS A 958 -21.70 29.32 10.36
CA HIS A 958 -20.89 30.31 9.62
C HIS A 958 -19.39 30.28 9.96
N ASN A 959 -19.01 29.83 11.17
CA ASN A 959 -17.60 29.74 11.60
C ASN A 959 -17.04 28.31 11.58
N HIS A 960 -17.86 27.32 11.22
CA HIS A 960 -17.50 25.91 11.22
C HIS A 960 -17.95 25.25 9.91
N SER A 961 -17.12 25.39 8.88
CA SER A 961 -17.33 24.79 7.57
C SER A 961 -16.81 23.35 7.54
N CYS A 962 -17.57 22.43 6.95
CA CYS A 962 -17.11 21.10 6.56
C CYS A 962 -17.49 20.87 5.09
N ALA A 963 -16.54 20.45 4.26
CA ALA A 963 -16.72 20.23 2.82
C ALA A 963 -17.56 18.96 2.53
N THR A 964 -18.81 18.98 2.95
CA THR A 964 -19.75 17.85 2.89
C THR A 964 -20.23 17.52 1.48
N TRP A 965 -20.09 18.48 0.55
CA TRP A 965 -20.31 18.26 -0.89
C TRP A 965 -19.39 17.16 -1.48
N GLN A 966 -18.24 16.89 -0.86
CA GLN A 966 -17.39 15.76 -1.26
C GLN A 966 -17.98 14.39 -0.89
N ILE A 967 -18.85 14.35 0.13
CA ILE A 967 -19.58 13.14 0.54
C ILE A 967 -20.85 13.00 -0.28
N TRP A 968 -21.59 14.11 -0.42
CA TRP A 968 -22.88 14.18 -1.08
C TRP A 968 -22.89 15.34 -2.09
N PRO A 969 -22.49 15.12 -3.36
CA PRO A 969 -22.34 16.19 -4.35
C PRO A 969 -23.67 16.80 -4.81
N ASP A 970 -24.75 16.01 -4.86
CA ASP A 970 -26.06 16.42 -5.36
C ASP A 970 -27.11 16.49 -4.24
N GLU A 971 -26.99 17.48 -3.33
CA GLU A 971 -27.94 17.65 -2.22
C GLU A 971 -29.06 18.65 -2.54
N ASP A 972 -30.22 18.13 -2.95
CA ASP A 972 -31.51 18.83 -2.79
C ASP A 972 -32.29 18.17 -1.64
N LEU A 973 -32.14 18.73 -0.43
CA LEU A 973 -32.72 18.18 0.80
C LEU A 973 -33.91 19.02 1.24
N SER A 974 -35.00 18.34 1.62
CA SER A 974 -36.07 18.96 2.39
C SER A 974 -35.53 19.49 3.73
N ASP A 975 -36.23 20.45 4.35
CA ASP A 975 -35.84 20.98 5.66
C ASP A 975 -35.72 19.90 6.75
N GLU A 976 -36.57 18.87 6.66
CA GLU A 976 -36.52 17.72 7.56
C GLU A 976 -35.27 16.86 7.33
N ALA A 977 -34.96 16.55 6.07
CA ALA A 977 -33.76 15.79 5.72
C ALA A 977 -32.47 16.56 6.08
N ARG A 978 -32.46 17.88 5.86
CA ARG A 978 -31.35 18.77 6.24
C ARG A 978 -31.15 18.78 7.76
N PHE A 979 -32.23 18.91 8.53
CA PHE A 979 -32.14 18.82 9.99
C PHE A 979 -31.66 17.45 10.45
N ALA A 980 -32.21 16.37 9.90
CA ALA A 980 -31.78 15.01 10.20
C ALA A 980 -30.30 14.77 9.87
N ARG A 981 -29.75 15.48 8.88
CA ARG A 981 -28.34 15.36 8.50
C ARG A 981 -27.40 16.17 9.38
N TYR A 982 -27.72 17.45 9.60
CA TYR A 982 -26.78 18.43 10.15
C TYR A 982 -27.09 18.91 11.57
N SER A 983 -28.16 18.44 12.21
CA SER A 983 -28.46 18.83 13.60
C SER A 983 -27.40 18.28 14.57
N ASP A 984 -26.85 19.18 15.39
CA ASP A 984 -25.86 18.90 16.44
C ASP A 984 -26.18 19.72 17.72
N PRO A 985 -27.33 19.50 18.36
CA PRO A 985 -27.79 20.36 19.47
C PRO A 985 -26.92 20.26 20.73
N GLU A 986 -26.15 19.18 20.85
CA GLU A 986 -25.24 18.93 21.96
C GLU A 986 -23.76 19.22 21.60
N GLY A 987 -23.48 19.65 20.36
CA GLY A 987 -22.12 19.89 19.86
C GLY A 987 -21.23 18.65 19.71
N MET A 988 -21.79 17.46 19.89
CA MET A 988 -21.04 16.21 19.97
C MET A 988 -20.43 15.79 18.64
N LEU A 989 -21.02 16.15 17.49
CA LEU A 989 -20.37 15.90 16.20
C LEU A 989 -19.06 16.70 16.10
N ARG A 990 -19.02 17.92 16.63
CA ARG A 990 -17.78 18.71 16.73
C ARG A 990 -16.81 18.14 17.76
N GLY A 991 -17.30 17.73 18.92
CA GLY A 991 -16.49 17.06 19.95
C GLY A 991 -15.78 15.80 19.41
N TRP A 992 -16.50 14.94 18.69
CA TRP A 992 -15.92 13.77 18.03
C TRP A 992 -14.96 14.15 16.90
N GLY A 993 -15.26 15.22 16.15
CA GLY A 993 -14.37 15.76 15.13
C GLY A 993 -13.01 16.16 15.70
N THR A 994 -12.99 16.80 16.88
CA THR A 994 -11.75 17.14 17.59
C THR A 994 -10.94 15.90 17.99
N LEU A 995 -11.60 14.83 18.44
CA LEU A 995 -10.89 13.59 18.79
C LEU A 995 -10.31 12.89 17.57
N VAL A 996 -11.09 12.77 16.49
CA VAL A 996 -10.63 12.18 15.22
C VAL A 996 -9.47 13.01 14.66
N HIS A 997 -9.54 14.33 14.73
CA HIS A 997 -8.42 15.22 14.37
C HIS A 997 -7.15 14.87 15.16
N GLY A 998 -7.24 14.81 16.49
CA GLY A 998 -6.09 14.46 17.34
C GLY A 998 -5.53 13.06 17.08
N VAL A 999 -6.37 12.11 16.65
CA VAL A 999 -5.93 10.78 16.22
C VAL A 999 -5.16 10.88 14.91
N LEU A 1000 -5.72 11.55 13.90
CA LEU A 1000 -5.11 11.70 12.56
C LEU A 1000 -3.75 12.39 12.59
N THR A 1001 -3.45 13.22 13.61
CA THR A 1001 -2.16 13.90 13.77
C THR A 1001 -1.22 13.22 14.76
N SER A 1002 -1.64 12.12 15.39
CA SER A 1002 -0.84 11.43 16.40
C SER A 1002 0.27 10.58 15.78
N TYR A 1003 1.41 10.50 16.49
CA TYR A 1003 2.54 9.65 16.09
C TYR A 1003 2.10 8.20 15.81
N GLY A 1004 1.33 7.59 16.71
CA GLY A 1004 0.87 6.21 16.57
C GLY A 1004 -0.12 5.98 15.41
N TYR A 1005 -0.73 7.04 14.88
CA TYR A 1005 -1.57 6.92 13.69
C TYR A 1005 -0.77 7.04 12.39
N LEU A 1006 0.21 7.94 12.35
CA LEU A 1006 1.05 8.16 11.16
C LEU A 1006 2.10 7.06 10.94
N HIS A 1007 2.32 6.21 11.94
CA HIS A 1007 3.24 5.07 11.87
C HIS A 1007 2.47 3.75 11.84
N ASP A 1008 3.13 2.68 11.39
CA ASP A 1008 2.54 1.35 11.24
C ASP A 1008 2.25 0.61 12.54
#